data_AF-A0A0G4ESB8-F1
#
_entry.id   AF-A0A0G4ESB8-F1
#
_cell.length_a   1.000
_cell.length_b   1.000
_cell.length_c   1.000
_cell.angle_alpha   90.00
_cell.angle_beta   90.00
_cell.angle_gamma   90.00
#
_symmetry.space_group_name_H-M   'P 1'
#
loop_
_entity.id
_entity.type
_entity.pdbx_description
1 polymer ?
#
loop_
_entity_poly.entity_id
_entity_poly.type
_entity_poly.pdbx_seq_one_letter_code
_entity_poly.pdbx_strand_id
1 'polypeptide(L)'
;MEAGKRKRAEGDEGPQQQPRAEEEELPEEGEKSSSSKKAKFGQTTADAAAAGHEMTSALRLAHLQYLGVAHRLKQLQDMVCEVLKLKGEMDAKVARGDEMCPNIAKMVCLDYERLQILVQKAMSAYPLSAQQGMLMHIAHQKLIDMAHYLRLESLAPSLLTVPEALLYDRIGPLIGTEAIIGGLARAHSSFLRPSHDPNMHTNITFTADRAIDPTDRQLEAWRPSLAKTKSAVIGCHMTEGMVKLVEGAGETIESLTADSRSTEAHRIDVVEVVREEEAVVFPRLKSVVTGGRWAWVVDLRDWWPKSLEVVEVRKLSTQEETDREFEFEEVYGFDEDETVYGRCWVRRRMHFSSLMPCDIPDVRDTVHTVILSPPFAWHASDAMNVVKGTDVTKVTSFKITANEDFNLDEWIDSDDEQEEEVPVRSLETIEAAINVKQINSATIHALHTLRKYCVHPDAEADYSSSTFDFEFRLLWFPIGDIGRLFSEEGPVFGSSTLVLAASLATSVTFPTRLEPSFVILAIPQAFYSLLPKLVFSSARTLNLSSSFLMDRPLPQPLLFHLGRLFPSVRCVDLGKGQQLGEEAVVKVIDDLPSLRMVRFARRLSYRGPYFFLPSCLRKCTGDGPALHVKGSFRSRVDGSESWSLWDGEEEGDESSEDDIDSAGEADGGRKDGIERRIRRITVYFSAGYASQPEKDAEEEEWIDRERPAFEGLFATCIKAITTLPKLERITLSTDDVCPLDFLHQGGRHAVESRLSRHGFVAVQTGTCRVELHREGLPVTEGQRLITDYFPPLSVAEKEMDE
;
A
#
# COMPACT_ATOMS: atom_id res chain seq x y z
N MET A 1 -40.96 -26.40 42.14
CA MET A 1 -41.49 -27.48 41.29
C MET A 1 -40.54 -27.61 40.12
N GLU A 2 -39.98 -28.83 39.96
CA GLU A 2 -39.27 -29.44 38.80
C GLU A 2 -38.16 -28.61 38.12
N ALA A 3 -36.84 -28.90 38.18
CA ALA A 3 -36.02 -30.12 38.14
C ALA A 3 -36.01 -30.88 36.79
N GLY A 4 -34.86 -30.97 36.10
CA GLY A 4 -34.68 -31.94 35.01
C GLY A 4 -33.46 -31.88 34.07
N LYS A 5 -32.32 -32.45 34.52
CA LYS A 5 -31.41 -33.40 33.80
C LYS A 5 -30.71 -33.04 32.47
N ARG A 6 -29.38 -33.29 32.44
CA ARG A 6 -28.61 -34.16 31.49
C ARG A 6 -27.15 -34.28 31.97
N LYS A 7 -26.78 -35.35 32.69
CA LYS A 7 -26.11 -36.63 32.29
C LYS A 7 -24.74 -36.49 31.60
N ARG A 8 -23.71 -36.89 32.37
CA ARG A 8 -22.33 -37.25 32.01
C ARG A 8 -22.29 -38.53 31.16
N ALA A 9 -21.24 -38.66 30.35
CA ALA A 9 -20.67 -39.93 29.91
C ALA A 9 -19.15 -39.87 30.10
N GLU A 10 -18.61 -40.91 30.74
CA GLU A 10 -17.20 -41.20 30.99
C GLU A 10 -16.59 -42.01 29.83
N GLY A 11 -15.27 -41.94 29.70
CA GLY A 11 -14.38 -42.77 28.89
C GLY A 11 -13.00 -42.14 29.01
N ASP A 12 -12.18 -42.47 30.01
CA ASP A 12 -11.38 -43.70 30.15
C ASP A 12 -10.31 -43.80 29.05
N GLU A 13 -9.08 -43.37 29.37
CA GLU A 13 -7.84 -44.01 28.93
C GLU A 13 -6.67 -43.57 29.81
N GLY A 14 -5.93 -44.56 30.30
CA GLY A 14 -4.94 -44.45 31.36
C GLY A 14 -3.51 -44.06 30.90
N PRO A 15 -2.55 -44.06 31.84
CA PRO A 15 -1.33 -43.26 31.76
C PRO A 15 -0.12 -44.06 31.29
N GLN A 16 0.85 -43.39 30.67
CA GLN A 16 2.21 -43.91 30.54
C GLN A 16 3.26 -42.91 31.01
N GLN A 17 4.16 -43.47 31.82
CA GLN A 17 5.21 -42.85 32.60
C GLN A 17 6.46 -42.56 31.75
N GLN A 18 7.15 -41.49 32.14
CA GLN A 18 8.60 -41.25 32.03
C GLN A 18 9.44 -42.49 32.45
N PRO A 19 10.71 -42.66 31.98
CA PRO A 19 11.81 -41.81 32.45
C PRO A 19 13.04 -41.54 31.55
N ARG A 20 13.71 -40.47 31.97
CA ARG A 20 15.12 -39.99 31.96
C ARG A 20 16.30 -40.94 31.66
N ALA A 21 17.35 -40.30 31.11
CA ALA A 21 18.80 -40.36 31.44
C ALA A 21 19.79 -41.02 30.44
N GLU A 22 20.60 -40.15 29.81
CA GLU A 22 22.09 -40.05 29.75
C GLU A 22 23.03 -41.23 29.38
N GLU A 23 24.08 -40.84 28.61
CA GLU A 23 25.43 -41.45 28.40
C GLU A 23 25.48 -42.80 27.63
N GLU A 24 26.47 -43.20 26.83
CA GLU A 24 27.86 -42.79 26.55
C GLU A 24 28.31 -43.48 25.22
N GLU A 25 29.52 -43.20 24.76
CA GLU A 25 30.14 -43.59 23.48
C GLU A 25 30.43 -45.10 23.26
N LEU A 26 30.54 -45.49 21.96
CA LEU A 26 31.36 -46.51 21.23
C LEU A 26 32.16 -47.62 22.01
N PRO A 27 32.69 -48.72 21.38
CA PRO A 27 32.58 -49.25 20.00
C PRO A 27 32.41 -50.81 19.94
N GLU A 28 32.63 -51.38 18.74
CA GLU A 28 33.16 -52.73 18.43
C GLU A 28 32.21 -53.91 18.05
N GLU A 29 32.50 -54.39 16.83
CA GLU A 29 32.75 -55.78 16.39
C GLU A 29 31.67 -56.89 16.37
N GLY A 30 31.68 -57.58 15.21
CA GLY A 30 31.24 -58.99 15.03
C GLY A 30 29.79 -59.17 14.56
N GLU A 31 29.41 -60.02 13.61
CA GLU A 31 30.04 -61.23 13.10
C GLU A 31 29.41 -61.68 11.75
N LYS A 32 30.27 -62.29 10.93
CA LYS A 32 30.07 -63.52 10.13
C LYS A 32 28.91 -63.61 9.13
N SER A 33 29.28 -63.67 7.85
CA SER A 33 28.90 -64.83 7.06
C SER A 33 29.99 -65.24 6.07
N SER A 34 30.20 -66.55 6.04
CA SER A 34 31.17 -67.32 5.29
C SER A 34 30.84 -67.42 3.80
N SER A 35 31.83 -67.31 2.92
CA SER A 35 32.15 -68.38 1.96
C SER A 35 33.34 -68.03 1.05
N SER A 36 33.99 -69.10 0.58
CA SER A 36 34.83 -69.16 -0.62
C SER A 36 36.32 -68.77 -0.51
N LYS A 37 37.11 -69.80 -0.18
CA LYS A 37 38.48 -69.96 -0.65
C LYS A 37 38.48 -70.18 -2.18
N LYS A 38 39.04 -69.23 -2.95
CA LYS A 38 39.95 -69.44 -4.11
C LYS A 38 39.98 -68.17 -4.98
N ALA A 39 41.01 -67.33 -4.82
CA ALA A 39 41.61 -66.50 -5.88
C ALA A 39 42.71 -65.59 -5.31
N LYS A 40 43.68 -66.13 -4.58
CA LYS A 40 44.81 -65.33 -4.06
C LYS A 40 45.97 -65.38 -5.06
N PHE A 41 45.81 -64.72 -6.20
CA PHE A 41 46.93 -64.29 -7.07
C PHE A 41 46.56 -63.24 -8.16
N GLY A 42 45.42 -62.55 -8.03
CA GLY A 42 44.97 -61.53 -9.01
C GLY A 42 44.46 -60.20 -8.42
N GLN A 43 44.47 -60.02 -7.09
CA GLN A 43 43.91 -58.83 -6.43
C GLN A 43 44.92 -57.68 -6.27
N THR A 44 46.22 -57.91 -6.46
CA THR A 44 47.25 -56.86 -6.33
C THR A 44 47.33 -55.91 -7.53
N THR A 45 46.69 -56.24 -8.66
CA THR A 45 46.70 -55.40 -9.87
C THR A 45 45.50 -54.45 -9.97
N ALA A 46 44.35 -54.79 -9.35
CA ALA A 46 43.15 -53.94 -9.37
C ALA A 46 43.23 -52.79 -8.36
N ASP A 47 43.76 -53.03 -7.16
CA ASP A 47 43.94 -51.98 -6.13
C ASP A 47 45.05 -51.00 -6.53
N ALA A 48 46.07 -51.46 -7.26
CA ALA A 48 47.09 -50.59 -7.86
C ALA A 48 46.52 -49.69 -8.97
N ALA A 49 45.53 -50.18 -9.74
CA ALA A 49 44.86 -49.40 -10.77
C ALA A 49 43.91 -48.34 -10.17
N ALA A 50 43.19 -48.67 -9.09
CA ALA A 50 42.34 -47.73 -8.36
C ALA A 50 43.16 -46.63 -7.66
N ALA A 51 44.23 -46.99 -6.98
CA ALA A 51 45.17 -46.04 -6.39
C ALA A 51 45.85 -45.15 -7.46
N GLY A 52 46.14 -45.72 -8.63
CA GLY A 52 46.61 -44.96 -9.80
C GLY A 52 45.59 -43.94 -10.32
N HIS A 53 44.29 -44.29 -10.31
CA HIS A 53 43.22 -43.40 -10.76
C HIS A 53 42.94 -42.25 -9.77
N GLU A 54 43.05 -42.52 -8.47
CA GLU A 54 42.89 -41.51 -7.42
C GLU A 54 44.10 -40.56 -7.39
N MET A 55 45.32 -41.10 -7.51
CA MET A 55 46.54 -40.29 -7.61
C MET A 55 46.58 -39.43 -8.88
N THR A 56 46.13 -39.96 -10.03
CA THR A 56 46.02 -39.15 -11.26
C THR A 56 44.93 -38.09 -11.17
N SER A 57 43.82 -38.34 -10.47
CA SER A 57 42.77 -37.34 -10.22
C SER A 57 43.25 -36.23 -9.28
N ALA A 58 43.95 -36.59 -8.19
CA ALA A 58 44.56 -35.65 -7.26
C ALA A 58 45.66 -34.80 -7.95
N LEU A 59 46.50 -35.42 -8.78
CA LEU A 59 47.50 -34.71 -9.59
C LEU A 59 46.85 -33.75 -10.60
N ARG A 60 45.75 -34.14 -11.24
CA ARG A 60 45.02 -33.28 -12.17
C ARG A 60 44.39 -32.08 -11.46
N LEU A 61 43.85 -32.28 -10.25
CA LEU A 61 43.24 -31.21 -9.46
C LEU A 61 44.30 -30.24 -8.91
N ALA A 62 45.44 -30.76 -8.43
CA ALA A 62 46.60 -29.96 -8.04
C ALA A 62 47.18 -29.18 -9.24
N HIS A 63 47.23 -29.79 -10.43
CA HIS A 63 47.68 -29.12 -11.65
C HIS A 63 46.74 -27.97 -12.06
N LEU A 64 45.42 -28.16 -11.98
CA LEU A 64 44.45 -27.10 -12.26
C LEU A 64 44.52 -25.96 -11.24
N GLN A 65 44.72 -26.27 -9.96
CA GLN A 65 44.94 -25.25 -8.93
C GLN A 65 46.22 -24.45 -9.17
N TYR A 66 47.31 -25.13 -9.56
CA TYR A 66 48.57 -24.49 -9.92
C TYR A 66 48.41 -23.58 -11.14
N LEU A 67 47.73 -24.04 -12.21
CA LEU A 67 47.42 -23.22 -13.37
C LEU A 67 46.57 -22.00 -13.01
N GLY A 68 45.58 -22.15 -12.12
CA GLY A 68 44.75 -21.05 -11.65
C GLY A 68 45.53 -20.00 -10.84
N VAL A 69 46.55 -20.41 -10.08
CA VAL A 69 47.44 -19.47 -9.38
C VAL A 69 48.45 -18.83 -10.33
N ALA A 70 49.02 -19.59 -11.26
CA ALA A 70 49.91 -19.06 -12.30
C ALA A 70 49.20 -18.00 -13.16
N HIS A 71 47.94 -18.22 -13.53
CA HIS A 71 47.13 -17.25 -14.25
C HIS A 71 46.89 -15.96 -13.44
N ARG A 72 46.52 -16.09 -12.16
CA ARG A 72 46.32 -14.91 -11.27
C ARG A 72 47.61 -14.14 -11.02
N LEU A 73 48.74 -14.82 -10.88
CA LEU A 73 50.06 -14.18 -10.78
C LEU A 73 50.40 -13.41 -12.05
N LYS A 74 50.09 -13.97 -13.23
CA LYS A 74 50.28 -13.28 -14.50
C LYS A 74 49.40 -12.03 -14.61
N GLN A 75 48.12 -12.13 -14.26
CA GLN A 75 47.22 -10.96 -14.22
C GLN A 75 47.73 -9.86 -13.27
N LEU A 76 48.21 -10.27 -12.08
CA LEU A 76 48.78 -9.34 -11.11
C LEU A 76 50.06 -8.68 -11.66
N GLN A 77 50.91 -9.43 -12.36
CA GLN A 77 52.09 -8.90 -13.04
C GLN A 77 51.73 -7.91 -14.14
N ASP A 78 50.74 -8.22 -14.98
CA ASP A 78 50.27 -7.34 -16.05
C ASP A 78 49.73 -6.02 -15.48
N MET A 79 48.94 -6.08 -14.39
CA MET A 79 48.43 -4.91 -13.67
C MET A 79 49.54 -4.09 -13.00
N VAL A 80 50.56 -4.73 -12.43
CA VAL A 80 51.74 -4.01 -11.88
C VAL A 80 52.46 -3.24 -12.99
N CYS A 81 52.66 -3.86 -14.15
CA CYS A 81 53.27 -3.20 -15.31
C CYS A 81 52.45 -1.98 -15.76
N GLU A 82 51.12 -2.09 -15.77
CA GLU A 82 50.22 -0.97 -16.09
C GLU A 82 50.35 0.18 -15.08
N VAL A 83 50.29 -0.11 -13.78
CA VAL A 83 50.44 0.89 -12.71
C VAL A 83 51.81 1.58 -12.77
N LEU A 84 52.88 0.83 -13.03
CA LEU A 84 54.24 1.40 -13.19
C LEU A 84 54.34 2.29 -14.42
N LYS A 85 53.69 1.92 -15.52
CA LYS A 85 53.62 2.75 -16.73
C LYS A 85 52.88 4.07 -16.46
N LEU A 86 51.70 4.00 -15.84
CA LEU A 86 50.90 5.18 -15.46
C LEU A 86 51.68 6.10 -14.50
N LYS A 87 52.39 5.52 -13.53
CA LYS A 87 53.26 6.27 -12.63
C LYS A 87 54.37 6.98 -13.40
N GLY A 88 55.05 6.30 -14.32
CA GLY A 88 56.11 6.90 -15.15
C GLY A 88 55.58 8.05 -16.03
N GLU A 89 54.38 7.91 -16.59
CA GLU A 89 53.71 8.99 -17.32
C GLU A 89 53.40 10.20 -16.42
N MET A 90 52.98 9.95 -15.18
CA MET A 90 52.72 10.98 -14.18
C MET A 90 54.01 11.68 -13.72
N ASP A 91 55.08 10.92 -13.41
CA ASP A 91 56.39 11.45 -13.04
C ASP A 91 56.95 12.34 -14.17
N ALA A 92 56.73 11.95 -15.43
CA ALA A 92 57.11 12.75 -16.60
C ALA A 92 56.28 14.04 -16.74
N LYS A 93 55.00 14.04 -16.33
CA LYS A 93 54.18 15.28 -16.24
C LYS A 93 54.74 16.21 -15.15
N VAL A 94 55.06 15.67 -13.98
CA VAL A 94 55.68 16.44 -12.87
C VAL A 94 57.01 17.05 -13.29
N ALA A 95 57.85 16.31 -14.01
CA ALA A 95 59.11 16.83 -14.54
C ALA A 95 58.94 17.97 -15.57
N ARG A 96 57.77 18.07 -16.23
CA ARG A 96 57.42 19.17 -17.14
C ARG A 96 56.83 20.40 -16.43
N GLY A 97 56.64 20.34 -15.11
CA GLY A 97 56.10 21.43 -14.29
C GLY A 97 54.62 21.29 -13.94
N ASP A 98 53.96 20.19 -14.30
CA ASP A 98 52.58 19.92 -13.86
C ASP A 98 52.61 19.48 -12.38
N GLU A 99 51.94 20.21 -11.48
CA GLU A 99 51.86 19.78 -10.08
C GLU A 99 50.95 18.55 -9.93
N MET A 100 51.51 17.43 -9.46
CA MET A 100 50.72 16.27 -9.07
C MET A 100 49.91 16.60 -7.82
N CYS A 101 48.61 16.34 -7.85
CA CYS A 101 47.76 16.52 -6.68
C CYS A 101 48.36 15.77 -5.47
N PRO A 102 48.71 16.45 -4.36
CA PRO A 102 49.37 15.82 -3.21
C PRO A 102 48.59 14.62 -2.63
N ASN A 103 47.27 14.64 -2.76
CA ASN A 103 46.39 13.55 -2.32
C ASN A 103 46.54 12.29 -3.19
N ILE A 104 46.69 12.43 -4.51
CA ILE A 104 46.93 11.29 -5.41
C ILE A 104 48.27 10.66 -5.06
N ALA A 105 49.32 11.48 -4.89
CA ALA A 105 50.65 11.00 -4.52
C ALA A 105 50.62 10.22 -3.21
N LYS A 106 49.98 10.79 -2.18
CA LYS A 106 49.84 10.15 -0.85
C LYS A 106 49.07 8.83 -0.92
N MET A 107 47.95 8.77 -1.65
CA MET A 107 47.15 7.54 -1.77
C MET A 107 47.89 6.43 -2.52
N VAL A 108 48.55 6.77 -3.63
CA VAL A 108 49.35 5.82 -4.41
C VAL A 108 50.52 5.28 -3.56
N CYS A 109 51.18 6.13 -2.77
CA CYS A 109 52.24 5.68 -1.85
C CYS A 109 51.71 4.72 -0.78
N LEU A 110 50.61 5.05 -0.11
CA LEU A 110 50.03 4.21 0.94
C LEU A 110 49.55 2.85 0.40
N ASP A 111 48.87 2.84 -0.75
CA ASP A 111 48.42 1.58 -1.35
C ASP A 111 49.59 0.77 -1.91
N TYR A 112 50.68 1.40 -2.35
CA TYR A 112 51.90 0.70 -2.72
C TYR A 112 52.57 0.00 -1.53
N GLU A 113 52.71 0.68 -0.38
CA GLU A 113 53.24 0.06 0.85
C GLU A 113 52.38 -1.12 1.30
N ARG A 114 51.04 -0.98 1.26
CA ARG A 114 50.10 -2.05 1.57
C ARG A 114 50.22 -3.22 0.58
N LEU A 115 50.37 -2.92 -0.70
CA LEU A 115 50.56 -3.93 -1.74
C LEU A 115 51.85 -4.72 -1.51
N GLN A 116 52.95 -4.07 -1.12
CA GLN A 116 54.20 -4.77 -0.78
C GLN A 116 54.00 -5.77 0.36
N ILE A 117 53.31 -5.36 1.43
CA ILE A 117 53.00 -6.25 2.57
C ILE A 117 52.10 -7.41 2.12
N LEU A 118 51.07 -7.15 1.31
CA LEU A 118 50.15 -8.17 0.81
C LEU A 118 50.86 -9.19 -0.09
N VAL A 119 51.70 -8.74 -1.01
CA VAL A 119 52.49 -9.60 -1.89
C VAL A 119 53.50 -10.41 -1.07
N GLN A 120 54.20 -9.79 -0.12
CA GLN A 120 55.12 -10.51 0.77
C GLN A 120 54.40 -11.61 1.56
N LYS A 121 53.23 -11.31 2.14
CA LYS A 121 52.40 -12.29 2.85
C LYS A 121 51.93 -13.41 1.91
N ALA A 122 51.46 -13.07 0.71
CA ALA A 122 51.03 -14.04 -0.28
C ALA A 122 52.18 -14.96 -0.76
N MET A 123 53.42 -14.45 -0.84
CA MET A 123 54.59 -15.25 -1.22
C MET A 123 55.10 -16.12 -0.06
N SER A 124 54.92 -15.68 1.19
CA SER A 124 55.31 -16.46 2.38
C SER A 124 54.32 -17.57 2.77
N ALA A 125 53.09 -17.52 2.25
CA ALA A 125 52.05 -18.52 2.49
C ALA A 125 52.29 -19.77 1.63
N TYR A 126 53.25 -20.61 2.03
CA TYR A 126 53.44 -21.96 1.50
C TYR A 126 53.08 -22.99 2.58
N PRO A 127 52.28 -24.04 2.28
CA PRO A 127 51.73 -24.43 0.98
C PRO A 127 50.52 -23.59 0.51
N LEU A 128 50.16 -23.70 -0.77
CA LEU A 128 49.04 -23.02 -1.44
C LEU A 128 47.73 -23.15 -0.63
N SER A 129 47.37 -22.10 0.11
CA SER A 129 46.19 -22.07 0.97
C SER A 129 45.10 -21.16 0.40
N ALA A 130 43.85 -21.35 0.84
CA ALA A 130 42.74 -20.46 0.49
C ALA A 130 43.04 -18.98 0.85
N GLN A 131 43.86 -18.76 1.89
CA GLN A 131 44.33 -17.44 2.31
C GLN A 131 45.21 -16.77 1.25
N GLN A 132 46.06 -17.53 0.53
CA GLN A 132 46.88 -16.99 -0.55
C GLN A 132 46.02 -16.47 -1.70
N GLY A 133 44.94 -17.18 -2.05
CA GLY A 133 43.98 -16.74 -3.05
C GLY A 133 43.26 -15.44 -2.67
N MET A 134 42.84 -15.30 -1.40
CA MET A 134 42.23 -14.08 -0.88
C MET A 134 43.22 -12.90 -0.89
N LEU A 135 44.47 -13.12 -0.46
CA LEU A 135 45.51 -12.07 -0.47
C LEU A 135 45.84 -11.61 -1.90
N MET A 136 45.90 -12.52 -2.86
CA MET A 136 46.09 -12.17 -4.28
C MET A 136 44.91 -11.37 -4.84
N HIS A 137 43.68 -11.68 -4.43
CA HIS A 137 42.50 -10.91 -4.83
C HIS A 137 42.53 -9.48 -4.26
N ILE A 138 42.87 -9.31 -2.99
CA ILE A 138 43.01 -7.98 -2.36
C ILE A 138 44.14 -7.18 -3.04
N ALA A 139 45.27 -7.83 -3.32
CA ALA A 139 46.39 -7.21 -4.04
C ALA A 139 45.99 -6.75 -5.46
N HIS A 140 45.19 -7.55 -6.16
CA HIS A 140 44.64 -7.20 -7.47
C HIS A 140 43.71 -5.99 -7.39
N GLN A 141 42.80 -5.95 -6.41
CA GLN A 141 41.91 -4.80 -6.20
C GLN A 141 42.71 -3.52 -5.89
N LYS A 142 43.76 -3.62 -5.07
CA LYS A 142 44.64 -2.49 -4.76
C LYS A 142 45.35 -1.94 -6.00
N LEU A 143 45.77 -2.80 -6.92
CA LEU A 143 46.36 -2.38 -8.19
C LEU A 143 45.35 -1.67 -9.10
N ILE A 144 44.09 -2.13 -9.12
CA ILE A 144 43.00 -1.43 -9.83
C ILE A 144 42.80 -0.03 -9.24
N ASP A 145 42.71 0.07 -7.91
CA ASP A 145 42.53 1.35 -7.22
C ASP A 145 43.68 2.31 -7.53
N MET A 146 44.94 1.83 -7.47
CA MET A 146 46.13 2.62 -7.81
C MET A 146 46.12 3.08 -9.28
N ALA A 147 45.78 2.20 -10.21
CA ALA A 147 45.68 2.54 -11.63
C ALA A 147 44.59 3.59 -11.88
N HIS A 148 43.46 3.49 -11.17
CA HIS A 148 42.40 4.48 -11.21
C HIS A 148 42.86 5.82 -10.64
N TYR A 149 43.49 5.86 -9.46
CA TYR A 149 44.00 7.10 -8.87
C TYR A 149 45.03 7.81 -9.74
N LEU A 150 45.93 7.06 -10.38
CA LEU A 150 46.93 7.61 -11.30
C LEU A 150 46.33 8.18 -12.60
N ARG A 151 45.09 7.81 -12.95
CA ARG A 151 44.36 8.36 -14.11
C ARG A 151 43.58 9.63 -13.78
N LEU A 152 43.33 9.92 -12.51
CA LEU A 152 42.61 11.11 -12.11
C LEU A 152 43.52 12.34 -12.17
N GLU A 153 42.99 13.46 -12.65
CA GLU A 153 43.70 14.76 -12.65
C GLU A 153 43.60 15.46 -11.28
N SER A 154 42.54 15.17 -10.53
CA SER A 154 42.36 15.62 -9.15
C SER A 154 41.53 14.59 -8.38
N LEU A 155 41.82 14.41 -7.09
CA LEU A 155 40.94 13.71 -6.17
C LEU A 155 40.13 14.74 -5.40
N ALA A 156 38.83 14.48 -5.22
CA ALA A 156 38.06 15.19 -4.20
C ALA A 156 38.83 15.11 -2.86
N PRO A 157 38.90 16.21 -2.09
CA PRO A 157 39.63 16.21 -0.83
C PRO A 157 39.17 15.03 0.02
N SER A 158 40.12 14.19 0.43
CA SER A 158 39.82 13.10 1.33
C SER A 158 39.16 13.67 2.58
N LEU A 159 38.19 12.96 3.16
CA LEU A 159 37.61 13.32 4.45
C LEU A 159 38.70 13.55 5.53
N LEU A 160 39.83 12.86 5.38
CA LEU A 160 41.03 12.98 6.22
C LEU A 160 41.82 14.29 6.05
N THR A 161 41.54 15.04 4.99
CA THR A 161 42.18 16.33 4.68
C THR A 161 41.27 17.52 4.96
N VAL A 162 40.02 17.26 5.36
CA VAL A 162 39.09 18.31 5.79
C VAL A 162 39.58 18.86 7.13
N PRO A 163 39.70 20.20 7.29
CA PRO A 163 40.00 20.81 8.57
C PRO A 163 39.07 20.29 9.66
N GLU A 164 39.62 20.02 10.84
CA GLU A 164 38.87 19.52 11.99
C GLU A 164 37.59 20.32 12.21
N ALA A 165 37.63 21.66 12.18
CA ALA A 165 36.43 22.50 12.34
C ALA A 165 35.30 22.17 11.34
N LEU A 166 35.61 21.91 10.06
CA LEU A 166 34.58 21.52 9.08
C LEU A 166 34.12 20.07 9.28
N LEU A 167 35.03 19.20 9.72
CA LEU A 167 34.70 17.84 10.10
C LEU A 167 33.70 17.81 11.26
N TYR A 168 33.93 18.61 12.31
CA TYR A 168 33.05 18.75 13.47
C TYR A 168 31.75 19.48 13.14
N ASP A 169 31.83 20.67 12.52
CA ASP A 169 30.66 21.57 12.42
C ASP A 169 29.71 21.24 11.26
N ARG A 170 30.21 20.62 10.18
CA ARG A 170 29.43 20.43 8.94
C ARG A 170 29.26 18.98 8.55
N ILE A 171 30.30 18.18 8.71
CA ILE A 171 30.33 16.82 8.17
C ILE A 171 29.89 15.79 9.23
N GLY A 172 30.35 15.91 10.47
CA GLY A 172 30.03 15.00 11.57
C GLY A 172 28.53 14.75 11.72
N PRO A 173 27.70 15.81 11.80
CA PRO A 173 26.25 15.68 11.86
C PRO A 173 25.60 14.97 10.66
N LEU A 174 26.25 14.96 9.49
CA LEU A 174 25.73 14.35 8.25
C LEU A 174 26.17 12.90 8.07
N ILE A 175 27.37 12.53 8.54
CA ILE A 175 27.87 11.15 8.44
C ILE A 175 27.10 10.24 9.39
N GLY A 176 26.68 10.77 10.54
CA GLY A 176 26.00 9.99 11.57
C GLY A 176 26.98 9.22 12.45
N THR A 177 26.55 9.02 13.70
CA THR A 177 27.38 8.42 14.75
C THR A 177 27.74 6.96 14.44
N GLU A 178 26.83 6.18 13.88
CA GLU A 178 27.09 4.79 13.49
C GLU A 178 28.23 4.66 12.45
N ALA A 179 28.22 5.48 11.40
CA ALA A 179 29.26 5.40 10.35
C ALA A 179 30.63 5.86 10.87
N ILE A 180 30.68 6.85 11.76
CA ILE A 180 31.93 7.31 12.40
C ILE A 180 32.52 6.20 13.26
N ILE A 181 31.73 5.60 14.14
CA ILE A 181 32.20 4.60 15.12
C ILE A 181 32.43 3.24 14.47
N GLY A 182 31.45 2.76 13.70
CA GLY A 182 31.43 1.41 13.15
C GLY A 182 32.32 1.25 11.92
N GLY A 183 32.31 2.24 11.02
CA GLY A 183 33.01 2.16 9.73
C GLY A 183 34.34 2.93 9.73
N LEU A 184 34.27 4.25 9.90
CA LEU A 184 35.40 5.15 9.63
C LEU A 184 36.52 5.03 10.68
N ALA A 185 36.19 4.98 11.97
CA ALA A 185 37.18 4.82 13.04
C ALA A 185 37.91 3.47 12.97
N ARG A 186 37.22 2.41 12.51
CA ARG A 186 37.83 1.09 12.27
C ARG A 186 38.73 1.09 11.04
N ALA A 187 38.30 1.75 9.96
CA ALA A 187 39.07 1.82 8.72
C ALA A 187 40.28 2.76 8.81
N HIS A 188 40.19 3.80 9.65
CA HIS A 188 41.18 4.87 9.72
C HIS A 188 41.32 5.43 11.15
N SER A 189 42.54 5.31 11.71
CA SER A 189 42.85 5.78 13.07
C SER A 189 42.65 7.28 13.29
N SER A 190 42.69 8.09 12.23
CA SER A 190 42.41 9.53 12.29
C SER A 190 40.99 9.85 12.74
N PHE A 191 40.03 8.92 12.59
CA PHE A 191 38.66 9.09 13.11
C PHE A 191 38.49 8.61 14.55
N LEU A 192 39.49 7.98 15.17
CA LEU A 192 39.39 7.54 16.57
C LEU A 192 39.25 8.71 17.54
N ARG A 193 39.97 9.82 17.30
CA ARG A 193 39.85 11.00 18.15
C ARG A 193 38.49 11.71 17.94
N PRO A 194 38.05 11.99 16.70
CA PRO A 194 36.70 12.48 16.43
C PRO A 194 35.60 11.59 17.01
N SER A 195 35.73 10.26 16.95
CA SER A 195 34.71 9.34 17.48
C SER A 195 34.55 9.37 19.00
N HIS A 196 35.43 10.05 19.73
CA HIS A 196 35.30 10.23 21.19
C HIS A 196 35.04 11.70 21.58
N ASP A 197 34.95 12.60 20.59
CA ASP A 197 34.70 14.01 20.85
C ASP A 197 33.19 14.27 20.90
N PRO A 198 32.65 14.80 22.00
CA PRO A 198 31.22 15.02 22.12
C PRO A 198 30.66 16.01 21.09
N ASN A 199 31.48 16.90 20.52
CA ASN A 199 31.04 17.81 19.48
C ASN A 199 30.74 17.10 18.15
N MET A 200 31.24 15.88 17.92
CA MET A 200 30.89 15.09 16.72
C MET A 200 29.50 14.47 16.80
N HIS A 201 29.00 14.26 18.02
CA HIS A 201 27.81 13.44 18.28
C HIS A 201 26.61 14.29 18.65
N THR A 202 26.46 15.48 18.05
CA THR A 202 25.24 16.30 18.25
C THR A 202 24.00 15.61 17.70
N ASN A 203 24.16 14.76 16.68
CA ASN A 203 23.12 13.89 16.15
C ASN A 203 23.61 12.44 16.21
N ILE A 204 22.89 11.59 16.95
CA ILE A 204 23.16 10.15 16.98
C ILE A 204 22.14 9.40 16.13
N THR A 205 22.61 8.40 15.42
CA THR A 205 21.77 7.49 14.64
C THR A 205 22.31 6.10 14.89
N PHE A 206 21.45 5.20 15.36
CA PHE A 206 21.73 3.79 15.56
C PHE A 206 20.64 3.00 14.83
N THR A 207 20.98 2.44 13.68
CA THR A 207 20.04 1.65 12.86
C THR A 207 20.59 0.25 12.71
N ALA A 208 19.96 -0.73 13.35
CA ALA A 208 20.37 -2.12 13.24
C ALA A 208 19.15 -3.03 13.24
N ASP A 209 19.20 -4.04 12.38
CA ASP A 209 18.22 -5.14 12.29
C ASP A 209 18.41 -6.20 13.39
N ARG A 210 19.28 -5.93 14.35
CA ARG A 210 19.65 -6.82 15.45
C ARG A 210 19.82 -6.05 16.75
N ALA A 211 19.78 -6.79 17.86
CA ALA A 211 20.13 -6.28 19.17
C ALA A 211 21.57 -5.74 19.22
N ILE A 212 21.71 -4.58 19.85
CA ILE A 212 23.00 -3.99 20.22
C ILE A 212 23.06 -4.05 21.73
N ASP A 213 23.96 -4.87 22.27
CA ASP A 213 24.15 -5.03 23.70
C ASP A 213 25.48 -4.38 24.13
N PRO A 214 25.50 -3.04 24.33
CA PRO A 214 26.69 -2.38 24.81
C PRO A 214 26.98 -2.84 26.24
N THR A 215 28.19 -3.32 26.47
CA THR A 215 28.70 -3.67 27.81
C THR A 215 28.79 -2.41 28.69
N ASP A 216 28.76 -2.57 30.01
CA ASP A 216 28.88 -1.44 30.95
C ASP A 216 30.12 -0.59 30.70
N ARG A 217 31.25 -1.22 30.37
CA ARG A 217 32.49 -0.50 29.99
C ARG A 217 32.33 0.33 28.71
N GLN A 218 31.56 -0.16 27.74
CA GLN A 218 31.23 0.60 26.55
C GLN A 218 30.31 1.77 26.89
N LEU A 219 29.29 1.56 27.73
CA LEU A 219 28.40 2.64 28.19
C LEU A 219 29.17 3.74 28.92
N GLU A 220 30.05 3.37 29.86
CA GLU A 220 30.93 4.32 30.57
C GLU A 220 31.82 5.12 29.62
N ALA A 221 32.36 4.48 28.58
CA ALA A 221 33.19 5.16 27.59
C ALA A 221 32.37 6.09 26.67
N TRP A 222 31.13 5.71 26.33
CA TRP A 222 30.29 6.44 25.39
C TRP A 222 29.52 7.60 26.02
N ARG A 223 29.10 7.49 27.28
CA ARG A 223 28.32 8.54 27.97
C ARG A 223 28.94 9.95 27.85
N PRO A 224 30.24 10.17 28.15
CA PRO A 224 30.86 11.49 27.97
C PRO A 224 30.84 11.99 26.53
N SER A 225 30.92 11.08 25.56
CA SER A 225 30.90 11.39 24.13
C SER A 225 29.50 11.76 23.63
N LEU A 226 28.44 11.36 24.34
CA LEU A 226 27.05 11.68 23.98
C LEU A 226 26.48 12.88 24.76
N ALA A 227 27.25 13.46 25.68
CA ALA A 227 26.81 14.55 26.56
C ALA A 227 26.45 15.87 25.85
N LYS A 228 26.60 15.95 24.52
CA LYS A 228 26.17 17.10 23.69
C LYS A 228 25.17 16.70 22.60
N THR A 229 24.60 15.51 22.69
CA THR A 229 23.60 15.02 21.73
C THR A 229 22.35 15.87 21.84
N LYS A 230 21.92 16.45 20.72
CA LYS A 230 20.67 17.21 20.59
C LYS A 230 19.57 16.40 19.90
N SER A 231 19.94 15.53 18.96
CA SER A 231 18.97 14.66 18.27
C SER A 231 19.44 13.21 18.29
N ALA A 232 18.53 12.28 18.54
CA ALA A 232 18.82 10.86 18.52
C ALA A 232 17.80 10.10 17.67
N VAL A 233 18.29 9.21 16.80
CA VAL A 233 17.47 8.29 16.00
C VAL A 233 17.90 6.86 16.33
N ILE A 234 17.04 6.11 17.01
CA ILE A 234 17.27 4.74 17.48
C ILE A 234 16.30 3.82 16.71
N GLY A 235 16.81 3.24 15.63
CA GLY A 235 16.13 2.29 14.77
C GLY A 235 16.59 0.84 14.99
N CYS A 236 17.08 0.51 16.19
CA CYS A 236 17.54 -0.84 16.54
C CYS A 236 16.64 -1.48 17.60
N HIS A 237 16.87 -2.77 17.85
CA HIS A 237 16.13 -3.49 18.90
C HIS A 237 16.35 -2.80 20.25
N MET A 238 15.30 -2.78 21.04
CA MET A 238 15.32 -2.20 22.37
C MET A 238 16.06 -3.16 23.34
N THR A 239 17.21 -2.72 23.83
CA THR A 239 18.02 -3.42 24.85
C THR A 239 18.29 -2.46 26.01
N GLU A 240 18.51 -3.00 27.21
CA GLU A 240 18.82 -2.20 28.41
C GLU A 240 20.04 -1.28 28.19
N GLY A 241 21.04 -1.78 27.47
CA GLY A 241 22.22 -0.99 27.15
C GLY A 241 21.90 0.22 26.25
N MET A 242 21.04 0.05 25.25
CA MET A 242 20.62 1.16 24.39
C MET A 242 19.74 2.17 25.14
N VAL A 243 18.89 1.71 26.05
CA VAL A 243 18.09 2.57 26.94
C VAL A 243 19.01 3.44 27.80
N LYS A 244 19.97 2.82 28.53
CA LYS A 244 20.97 3.54 29.35
C LYS A 244 21.83 4.52 28.55
N LEU A 245 22.02 4.26 27.25
CA LEU A 245 22.75 5.15 26.36
C LEU A 245 21.94 6.41 26.04
N VAL A 246 20.63 6.27 25.77
CA VAL A 246 19.71 7.40 25.57
C VAL A 246 19.57 8.23 26.85
N GLU A 247 19.40 7.57 28.00
CA GLU A 247 19.35 8.23 29.31
C GLU A 247 20.65 9.01 29.61
N GLY A 248 21.80 8.46 29.22
CA GLY A 248 23.09 9.15 29.32
C GLY A 248 23.20 10.44 28.49
N ALA A 249 22.33 10.63 27.50
CA ALA A 249 22.20 11.85 26.70
C ALA A 249 21.03 12.76 27.14
N GLY A 250 20.30 12.38 28.19
CA GLY A 250 19.01 12.99 28.57
C GLY A 250 19.06 14.48 28.89
N GLU A 251 20.19 14.96 29.43
CA GLU A 251 20.40 16.38 29.77
C GLU A 251 20.41 17.32 28.55
N THR A 252 20.84 16.81 27.38
CA THR A 252 21.03 17.65 26.18
C THR A 252 20.10 17.35 25.03
N ILE A 253 19.47 16.18 25.02
CA ILE A 253 18.62 15.75 23.91
C ILE A 253 17.39 16.65 23.81
N GLU A 254 17.14 17.14 22.59
CA GLU A 254 16.03 18.01 22.21
C GLU A 254 15.00 17.27 21.34
N SER A 255 15.46 16.25 20.59
CA SER A 255 14.62 15.42 19.73
C SER A 255 15.05 13.95 19.80
N LEU A 256 14.08 13.04 20.03
CA LEU A 256 14.31 11.59 20.07
C LEU A 256 13.37 10.90 19.10
N THR A 257 13.89 10.08 18.20
CA THR A 257 13.14 9.13 17.39
C THR A 257 13.58 7.74 17.78
N ALA A 258 12.74 6.96 18.43
CA ALA A 258 13.04 5.61 18.89
C ALA A 258 11.96 4.65 18.39
N ASP A 259 12.28 3.86 17.36
CA ASP A 259 11.33 2.93 16.74
C ASP A 259 12.02 1.62 16.42
N SER A 260 11.49 0.53 16.98
CA SER A 260 11.95 -0.82 16.69
C SER A 260 10.83 -1.57 16.00
N ARG A 261 11.13 -2.19 14.85
CA ARG A 261 10.24 -3.14 14.16
C ARG A 261 10.48 -4.59 14.57
N SER A 262 11.35 -4.81 15.54
CA SER A 262 11.66 -6.14 16.05
C SER A 262 10.50 -6.72 16.82
N THR A 263 10.13 -7.93 16.45
CA THR A 263 9.21 -8.79 17.21
C THR A 263 9.92 -9.61 18.28
N GLU A 264 11.26 -9.75 18.21
CA GLU A 264 12.02 -10.54 19.17
C GLU A 264 11.82 -10.07 20.61
N ALA A 265 11.53 -11.02 21.49
CA ALA A 265 11.47 -10.86 22.94
C ALA A 265 12.82 -10.45 23.50
N HIS A 266 12.92 -9.21 23.98
CA HIS A 266 14.07 -8.75 24.75
C HIS A 266 13.60 -8.43 26.16
N ARG A 267 14.11 -9.19 27.14
CA ARG A 267 13.88 -8.90 28.55
C ARG A 267 14.64 -7.62 28.88
N ILE A 268 13.91 -6.53 29.05
CA ILE A 268 14.37 -5.49 29.96
C ILE A 268 14.28 -6.13 31.33
N ASP A 269 15.40 -6.19 32.05
CA ASP A 269 15.33 -6.46 33.48
C ASP A 269 14.45 -5.34 34.03
N VAL A 270 13.17 -5.66 34.26
CA VAL A 270 12.33 -4.87 35.14
C VAL A 270 12.97 -5.12 36.49
N VAL A 271 14.01 -4.31 36.75
CA VAL A 271 14.62 -4.16 38.05
C VAL A 271 13.41 -4.09 38.96
N GLU A 272 13.23 -5.09 39.84
CA GLU A 272 12.17 -5.07 40.84
C GLU A 272 12.20 -3.66 41.38
N VAL A 273 11.19 -2.86 41.00
CA VAL A 273 11.21 -1.42 41.16
C VAL A 273 11.13 -1.20 42.66
N VAL A 274 12.29 -1.24 43.31
CA VAL A 274 12.52 -0.56 44.56
C VAL A 274 12.24 0.88 44.15
N ARG A 275 11.04 1.35 44.48
CA ARG A 275 10.42 2.65 44.11
C ARG A 275 11.25 3.88 44.53
N GLU A 276 12.53 3.71 44.78
CA GLU A 276 13.48 4.71 45.27
C GLU A 276 14.48 5.16 44.20
N GLU A 277 14.55 4.53 43.02
CA GLU A 277 15.34 5.11 41.92
C GLU A 277 14.68 6.40 41.39
N GLU A 278 15.47 7.48 41.36
CA GLU A 278 15.03 8.80 40.89
C GLU A 278 14.60 8.73 39.42
N ALA A 279 13.42 9.27 39.11
CA ALA A 279 12.89 9.38 37.75
C ALA A 279 13.94 10.02 36.80
N VAL A 280 14.07 9.46 35.59
CA VAL A 280 15.07 9.94 34.63
C VAL A 280 14.55 11.22 33.95
N VAL A 281 15.14 12.36 34.30
CA VAL A 281 14.68 13.66 33.79
C VAL A 281 15.30 14.00 32.43
N PHE A 282 14.46 14.36 31.47
CA PHE A 282 14.84 14.90 30.16
C PHE A 282 14.48 16.39 30.10
N PRO A 283 15.33 17.30 30.61
CA PRO A 283 14.96 18.70 30.76
C PRO A 283 14.73 19.43 29.44
N ARG A 284 15.37 19.00 28.34
CA ARG A 284 15.39 19.70 27.06
C ARG A 284 14.65 18.99 25.93
N LEU A 285 14.12 17.79 26.18
CA LEU A 285 13.46 16.97 25.17
C LEU A 285 12.14 17.60 24.76
N LYS A 286 12.06 18.09 23.51
CA LYS A 286 10.92 18.79 22.93
C LYS A 286 10.07 17.93 22.03
N SER A 287 10.70 17.04 21.28
CA SER A 287 10.04 16.18 20.32
C SER A 287 10.44 14.74 20.52
N VAL A 288 9.46 13.85 20.55
CA VAL A 288 9.68 12.41 20.66
C VAL A 288 8.85 11.71 19.61
N VAL A 289 9.47 10.80 18.87
CA VAL A 289 8.83 9.85 17.98
C VAL A 289 9.08 8.46 18.55
N THR A 290 8.05 7.77 19.03
CA THR A 290 8.21 6.43 19.60
C THR A 290 7.35 5.40 18.88
N GLY A 291 7.93 4.23 18.63
CA GLY A 291 7.25 3.09 18.02
C GLY A 291 7.79 1.76 18.51
N GLY A 292 7.01 0.69 18.35
CA GLY A 292 7.41 -0.63 18.83
C GLY A 292 7.56 -0.67 20.35
N ARG A 293 8.51 -1.49 20.82
CA ARG A 293 8.83 -1.62 22.25
C ARG A 293 9.38 -0.34 22.90
N TRP A 294 9.92 0.59 22.11
CA TRP A 294 10.46 1.86 22.65
C TRP A 294 9.39 2.74 23.29
N ALA A 295 8.12 2.60 22.88
CA ALA A 295 7.00 3.30 23.53
C ALA A 295 6.81 2.89 25.00
N TRP A 296 7.28 1.69 25.40
CA TRP A 296 7.15 1.19 26.77
C TRP A 296 8.32 1.55 27.67
N VAL A 297 9.53 1.68 27.10
CA VAL A 297 10.73 2.07 27.85
C VAL A 297 10.45 3.32 28.67
N VAL A 298 9.75 4.28 28.05
CA VAL A 298 9.40 5.55 28.66
C VAL A 298 8.60 5.37 29.95
N ASP A 299 7.66 4.41 29.99
CA ASP A 299 6.84 4.11 31.17
C ASP A 299 7.58 3.24 32.19
N LEU A 300 8.31 2.22 31.71
CA LEU A 300 9.06 1.28 32.54
C LEU A 300 10.24 1.95 33.27
N ARG A 301 10.83 2.96 32.66
CA ARG A 301 12.00 3.70 33.17
C ARG A 301 11.65 5.06 33.77
N ASP A 302 10.36 5.37 33.88
CA ASP A 302 9.83 6.64 34.41
C ASP A 302 10.52 7.88 33.83
N TRP A 303 10.56 7.95 32.49
CA TRP A 303 11.18 9.08 31.78
C TRP A 303 10.34 10.36 31.93
N TRP A 304 10.98 11.42 32.42
CA TRP A 304 10.33 12.71 32.73
C TRP A 304 10.79 13.86 31.79
N PRO A 305 10.12 14.07 30.65
CA PRO A 305 10.48 15.11 29.70
C PRO A 305 9.85 16.48 30.04
N LYS A 306 10.64 17.39 30.62
CA LYS A 306 10.11 18.68 31.13
C LYS A 306 9.70 19.67 30.04
N SER A 307 10.27 19.57 28.85
CA SER A 307 10.06 20.52 27.75
C SER A 307 9.32 19.91 26.56
N LEU A 308 8.62 18.79 26.75
CA LEU A 308 7.99 18.05 25.66
C LEU A 308 6.86 18.87 25.04
N GLU A 309 7.01 19.21 23.76
CA GLU A 309 6.06 19.99 22.95
C GLU A 309 5.29 19.07 21.97
N VAL A 310 5.99 18.08 21.38
CA VAL A 310 5.48 17.20 20.32
C VAL A 310 5.73 15.73 20.67
N VAL A 311 4.66 14.95 20.62
CA VAL A 311 4.72 13.48 20.75
C VAL A 311 4.20 12.86 19.48
N GLU A 312 5.04 12.08 18.81
CA GLU A 312 4.67 11.26 17.68
C GLU A 312 4.67 9.80 18.10
N VAL A 313 3.56 9.11 17.92
CA VAL A 313 3.45 7.70 18.25
C VAL A 313 3.15 6.90 17.00
N ARG A 314 3.92 5.83 16.78
CA ARG A 314 3.66 4.85 15.71
C ARG A 314 2.79 3.73 16.26
N LYS A 315 1.72 3.39 15.54
CA LYS A 315 0.93 2.19 15.86
C LYS A 315 1.78 0.93 15.64
N LEU A 316 1.63 -0.05 16.53
CA LEU A 316 2.20 -1.38 16.34
C LEU A 316 1.55 -2.04 15.10
N SER A 317 2.31 -2.90 14.44
CA SER A 317 1.78 -3.84 13.47
C SER A 317 1.00 -4.94 14.20
N THR A 318 0.06 -5.59 13.53
CA THR A 318 -0.69 -6.74 14.11
C THR A 318 0.25 -7.83 14.65
N GLN A 319 1.40 -8.05 13.99
CA GLN A 319 2.40 -8.99 14.48
C GLN A 319 3.04 -8.52 15.80
N GLU A 320 3.43 -7.24 15.88
CA GLU A 320 3.95 -6.63 17.12
C GLU A 320 2.89 -6.62 18.25
N GLU A 321 1.60 -6.47 17.92
CA GLU A 321 0.48 -6.56 18.87
C GLU A 321 0.29 -8.00 19.39
N THR A 322 0.29 -9.00 18.51
CA THR A 322 0.15 -10.42 18.91
C THR A 322 1.34 -10.89 19.73
N ASP A 323 2.57 -10.57 19.30
CA ASP A 323 3.77 -10.96 20.05
C ASP A 323 3.82 -10.28 21.43
N ARG A 324 3.23 -9.09 21.56
CA ARG A 324 3.03 -8.41 22.84
C ARG A 324 2.09 -9.18 23.76
N GLU A 325 0.91 -9.58 23.27
CA GLU A 325 -0.11 -10.26 24.08
C GLU A 325 0.49 -11.49 24.79
N PHE A 326 1.27 -12.29 24.05
CA PHE A 326 1.95 -13.46 24.61
C PHE A 326 2.98 -13.14 25.70
N GLU A 327 3.74 -12.05 25.56
CA GLU A 327 4.77 -11.69 26.52
C GLU A 327 4.21 -11.06 27.81
N PHE A 328 3.14 -10.28 27.69
CA PHE A 328 2.60 -9.52 28.83
C PHE A 328 1.73 -10.39 29.75
N GLU A 329 0.94 -11.29 29.18
CA GLU A 329 0.11 -12.22 29.95
C GLU A 329 0.99 -13.11 30.86
N GLU A 330 2.19 -13.48 30.39
CA GLU A 330 3.10 -14.37 31.12
C GLU A 330 3.90 -13.66 32.22
N VAL A 331 4.27 -12.39 32.04
CA VAL A 331 5.31 -11.76 32.88
C VAL A 331 4.76 -10.73 33.88
N TYR A 332 3.74 -9.95 33.53
CA TYR A 332 3.48 -8.69 34.25
C TYR A 332 2.12 -8.60 34.93
N GLY A 333 1.08 -9.31 34.46
CA GLY A 333 -0.25 -9.28 35.11
C GLY A 333 -0.86 -7.87 35.24
N PHE A 334 -0.41 -6.91 34.43
CA PHE A 334 -0.98 -5.57 34.35
C PHE A 334 -2.22 -5.59 33.45
N ASP A 335 -3.16 -4.69 33.72
CA ASP A 335 -4.29 -4.42 32.81
C ASP A 335 -3.74 -4.02 31.44
N GLU A 336 -4.08 -4.82 30.42
CA GLU A 336 -3.56 -4.69 29.05
C GLU A 336 -3.88 -3.31 28.44
N ASP A 337 -4.93 -2.65 28.93
CA ASP A 337 -5.53 -1.43 28.38
C ASP A 337 -4.77 -0.12 28.72
N GLU A 338 -3.91 -0.12 29.75
CA GLU A 338 -3.19 1.10 30.15
C GLU A 338 -1.87 1.29 29.40
N THR A 339 -1.17 0.19 29.09
CA THR A 339 0.19 0.23 28.51
C THR A 339 0.22 0.30 26.98
N VAL A 340 -0.94 0.17 26.33
CA VAL A 340 -1.06 0.20 24.86
C VAL A 340 -0.55 1.55 24.32
N TYR A 341 0.39 1.48 23.38
CA TYR A 341 0.88 2.61 22.57
C TYR A 341 1.38 3.86 23.32
N GLY A 342 1.97 3.71 24.52
CA GLY A 342 2.50 4.87 25.26
C GLY A 342 1.42 5.75 25.88
N ARG A 343 0.19 5.25 26.02
CA ARG A 343 -0.92 5.94 26.71
C ARG A 343 -0.56 6.32 28.15
N CYS A 344 0.12 5.44 28.89
CA CYS A 344 0.67 5.76 30.21
C CYS A 344 1.52 7.02 30.21
N TRP A 345 2.31 7.26 29.16
CA TRP A 345 3.21 8.42 29.11
C TRP A 345 2.44 9.73 29.01
N VAL A 346 1.36 9.75 28.24
CA VAL A 346 0.50 10.94 28.13
C VAL A 346 -0.39 11.09 29.38
N ARG A 347 -0.86 9.97 29.98
CA ARG A 347 -1.84 9.98 31.09
C ARG A 347 -1.24 10.08 32.49
N ARG A 348 -0.11 9.40 32.81
CA ARG A 348 0.52 9.44 34.16
C ARG A 348 0.94 10.85 34.56
N ARG A 349 1.24 11.70 33.59
CA ARG A 349 1.54 13.12 33.80
C ARG A 349 0.40 13.88 34.49
N MET A 350 -0.84 13.42 34.36
CA MET A 350 -2.02 14.09 34.93
C MET A 350 -2.45 13.52 36.30
N HIS A 351 -2.33 12.21 36.52
CA HIS A 351 -2.84 11.59 37.76
C HIS A 351 -1.88 11.64 38.95
N PHE A 352 -0.56 11.58 38.74
CA PHE A 352 0.40 11.52 39.85
C PHE A 352 0.47 12.81 40.68
N SER A 353 0.07 13.96 40.12
CA SER A 353 0.02 15.23 40.84
C SER A 353 -1.00 15.25 41.99
N SER A 354 -2.01 14.36 41.99
CA SER A 354 -3.07 14.38 43.00
C SER A 354 -2.73 13.56 44.25
N LEU A 355 -1.91 12.52 44.12
CA LEU A 355 -1.67 11.55 45.20
C LEU A 355 -0.38 11.79 46.00
N MET A 356 0.50 12.68 45.55
CA MET A 356 1.71 13.07 46.29
C MET A 356 1.67 14.58 46.58
N PRO A 357 1.57 15.01 47.85
CA PRO A 357 1.47 16.43 48.24
C PRO A 357 2.81 17.19 48.17
N CYS A 358 3.59 16.95 47.13
CA CYS A 358 4.87 17.62 46.91
C CYS A 358 4.63 18.93 46.15
N ASP A 359 5.22 20.04 46.62
CA ASP A 359 5.16 21.41 46.05
C ASP A 359 5.81 21.55 44.64
N ILE A 360 5.73 20.52 43.80
CA ILE A 360 6.25 20.55 42.43
C ILE A 360 5.26 21.39 41.60
N PRO A 361 5.70 22.50 40.99
CA PRO A 361 4.83 23.37 40.20
C PRO A 361 4.12 22.56 39.11
N ASP A 362 2.81 22.81 38.96
CA ASP A 362 1.89 22.09 38.09
C ASP A 362 2.42 22.05 36.64
N VAL A 363 3.00 20.91 36.22
CA VAL A 363 3.64 20.73 34.89
C VAL A 363 2.63 20.29 33.81
N ARG A 364 1.35 20.67 33.95
CA ARG A 364 0.27 20.27 33.03
C ARG A 364 0.42 20.88 31.62
N ASP A 365 1.20 21.95 31.47
CA ASP A 365 1.09 22.85 30.30
C ASP A 365 2.02 22.60 29.09
N THR A 366 2.72 21.48 28.90
CA THR A 366 3.76 21.45 27.81
C THR A 366 3.43 20.70 26.53
N VAL A 367 2.64 19.61 26.57
CA VAL A 367 2.41 18.80 25.35
C VAL A 367 1.22 19.35 24.59
N HIS A 368 1.48 20.12 23.54
CA HIS A 368 0.40 20.74 22.74
C HIS A 368 0.06 19.94 21.47
N THR A 369 0.96 19.08 20.99
CA THR A 369 0.76 18.37 19.71
C THR A 369 1.04 16.87 19.85
N VAL A 370 0.06 16.06 19.44
CA VAL A 370 0.23 14.61 19.25
C VAL A 370 0.11 14.27 17.77
N ILE A 371 1.13 13.63 17.22
CA ILE A 371 1.19 13.15 15.85
C ILE A 371 1.00 11.64 15.88
N LEU A 372 -0.02 11.14 15.19
CA LEU A 372 -0.27 9.71 15.11
C LEU A 372 0.26 9.22 13.78
N SER A 373 1.47 8.66 13.77
CA SER A 373 2.22 8.50 12.53
C SER A 373 1.94 7.19 11.79
N PRO A 374 1.95 7.23 10.44
CA PRO A 374 2.03 6.03 9.60
C PRO A 374 3.26 5.16 9.93
N PRO A 375 3.32 3.88 9.51
CA PRO A 375 2.67 3.28 8.34
C PRO A 375 1.29 2.69 8.59
N PHE A 376 0.91 2.47 9.85
CA PHE A 376 -0.39 1.91 10.21
C PHE A 376 -1.28 3.06 10.67
N ALA A 377 -2.46 3.12 10.09
CA ALA A 377 -3.38 4.17 10.47
C ALA A 377 -3.99 3.82 11.83
N TRP A 378 -3.84 4.73 12.79
CA TRP A 378 -4.42 4.61 14.11
C TRP A 378 -5.93 4.48 14.01
N HIS A 379 -6.50 3.53 14.75
CA HIS A 379 -7.94 3.50 14.93
C HIS A 379 -8.35 4.74 15.70
N ALA A 380 -9.50 5.32 15.37
CA ALA A 380 -9.97 6.51 16.08
C ALA A 380 -10.20 6.27 17.58
N SER A 381 -10.57 5.05 18.01
CA SER A 381 -10.66 4.66 19.42
C SER A 381 -9.30 4.78 20.09
N ASP A 382 -8.26 4.13 19.55
CA ASP A 382 -6.89 4.19 20.06
C ASP A 382 -6.34 5.62 20.07
N ALA A 383 -6.51 6.32 18.94
CA ALA A 383 -6.07 7.70 18.74
C ALA A 383 -6.67 8.62 19.79
N MET A 384 -7.98 8.53 19.98
CA MET A 384 -8.65 9.36 20.94
C MET A 384 -8.33 8.88 22.38
N ASN A 385 -8.04 7.59 22.61
CA ASN A 385 -7.73 7.05 23.95
C ASN A 385 -6.41 7.61 24.46
N VAL A 386 -5.51 7.96 23.53
CA VAL A 386 -4.28 8.72 23.78
C VAL A 386 -4.58 10.20 24.11
N VAL A 387 -5.66 10.76 23.58
CA VAL A 387 -6.03 12.18 23.73
C VAL A 387 -7.00 12.44 24.90
N LYS A 388 -7.80 11.44 25.31
CA LYS A 388 -8.79 11.58 26.39
C LYS A 388 -8.08 12.00 27.68
N GLY A 389 -8.51 13.13 28.25
CA GLY A 389 -7.91 13.69 29.46
C GLY A 389 -6.53 14.30 29.23
N THR A 390 -6.29 14.90 28.07
CA THR A 390 -5.01 15.57 27.74
C THR A 390 -5.26 16.97 27.17
N ASP A 391 -4.31 17.89 27.34
CA ASP A 391 -4.35 19.25 26.81
C ASP A 391 -3.90 19.35 25.33
N VAL A 392 -3.97 18.23 24.61
CA VAL A 392 -3.56 18.14 23.20
C VAL A 392 -4.52 18.99 22.36
N THR A 393 -3.98 19.96 21.64
CA THR A 393 -4.76 20.84 20.75
C THR A 393 -4.71 20.42 19.29
N LYS A 394 -3.74 19.59 18.91
CA LYS A 394 -3.56 19.14 17.53
C LYS A 394 -3.33 17.63 17.46
N VAL A 395 -4.14 16.96 16.64
CA VAL A 395 -3.99 15.56 16.26
C VAL A 395 -3.89 15.45 14.75
N THR A 396 -2.76 14.93 14.27
CA THR A 396 -2.56 14.69 12.83
C THR A 396 -2.53 13.19 12.54
N SER A 397 -3.28 12.79 11.51
CA SER A 397 -3.22 11.48 10.84
C SER A 397 -3.74 10.27 11.63
N PHE A 398 -5.06 10.13 11.79
CA PHE A 398 -5.67 8.83 12.13
C PHE A 398 -6.73 8.41 11.11
N LYS A 399 -7.12 7.13 11.13
CA LYS A 399 -8.09 6.57 10.19
C LYS A 399 -9.30 5.98 10.91
N ILE A 400 -10.47 6.23 10.35
CA ILE A 400 -11.71 5.59 10.78
C ILE A 400 -11.94 4.37 9.86
N THR A 401 -12.01 3.17 10.45
CA THR A 401 -12.23 1.89 9.77
C THR A 401 -13.54 1.23 10.19
N ALA A 402 -14.19 0.49 9.30
CA ALA A 402 -15.56 -0.01 9.47
C ALA A 402 -15.70 -1.36 10.21
N ASN A 403 -14.58 -2.01 10.58
CA ASN A 403 -14.58 -3.44 10.91
C ASN A 403 -14.69 -3.79 12.40
N GLU A 404 -14.67 -2.82 13.30
CA GLU A 404 -14.68 -3.08 14.74
C GLU A 404 -15.80 -2.27 15.38
N ASP A 405 -16.48 -2.89 16.34
CA ASP A 405 -17.55 -2.27 17.11
C ASP A 405 -16.98 -1.05 17.83
N PHE A 406 -17.15 0.13 17.23
CA PHE A 406 -16.75 1.41 17.78
C PHE A 406 -17.67 1.75 18.95
N ASN A 407 -17.48 1.06 20.08
CA ASN A 407 -18.25 1.29 21.30
C ASN A 407 -17.70 2.51 22.05
N LEU A 408 -17.92 3.69 21.47
CA LEU A 408 -17.65 4.95 22.16
C LEU A 408 -18.63 5.20 23.32
N ASP A 409 -19.66 4.36 23.50
CA ASP A 409 -20.53 4.47 24.68
C ASP A 409 -19.76 4.10 25.97
N GLU A 410 -18.67 3.32 25.89
CA GLU A 410 -17.73 3.11 27.01
C GLU A 410 -16.93 4.37 27.39
N TRP A 411 -16.98 5.41 26.57
CA TRP A 411 -16.19 6.61 26.81
C TRP A 411 -16.92 7.71 27.53
N ILE A 412 -18.22 7.74 27.31
CA ILE A 412 -19.18 8.58 28.00
C ILE A 412 -19.48 7.73 29.23
N ASP A 413 -18.75 7.93 30.33
CA ASP A 413 -18.91 7.12 31.53
C ASP A 413 -20.36 7.28 32.00
N SER A 414 -21.21 6.35 31.57
CA SER A 414 -22.67 6.46 31.71
C SER A 414 -23.11 6.35 33.15
N ASP A 415 -22.21 6.05 34.07
CA ASP A 415 -22.49 5.85 35.48
C ASP A 415 -22.48 7.19 36.27
N ASP A 416 -21.92 8.25 35.71
CA ASP A 416 -21.96 9.60 36.29
C ASP A 416 -23.09 10.46 35.66
N GLU A 417 -24.30 9.88 35.51
CA GLU A 417 -25.50 10.58 34.96
C GLU A 417 -25.90 11.87 35.70
N GLN A 418 -25.20 12.26 36.78
CA GLN A 418 -25.50 13.44 37.60
C GLN A 418 -24.51 14.59 37.45
N GLU A 419 -23.31 14.38 36.88
CA GLU A 419 -22.41 15.49 36.58
C GLU A 419 -22.56 15.82 35.10
N GLU A 420 -22.92 17.07 34.78
CA GLU A 420 -22.91 17.57 33.40
C GLU A 420 -21.47 17.45 32.86
N GLU A 421 -21.14 16.32 32.24
CA GLU A 421 -19.82 16.08 31.65
C GLU A 421 -19.54 17.17 30.63
N VAL A 422 -18.68 18.11 31.01
CA VAL A 422 -18.25 19.18 30.13
C VAL A 422 -17.38 18.54 29.05
N PRO A 423 -17.78 18.59 27.76
CA PRO A 423 -17.01 17.95 26.70
C PRO A 423 -15.63 18.60 26.62
N VAL A 424 -14.58 17.77 26.59
CA VAL A 424 -13.16 18.17 26.66
C VAL A 424 -12.80 19.20 25.58
N ARG A 425 -13.34 19.05 24.36
CA ARG A 425 -13.27 20.00 23.22
C ARG A 425 -11.90 20.66 23.02
N SER A 426 -10.82 19.95 23.31
CA SER A 426 -9.46 20.48 23.29
C SER A 426 -8.85 20.57 21.90
N LEU A 427 -9.34 19.78 20.93
CA LEU A 427 -8.73 19.72 19.60
C LEU A 427 -9.11 20.92 18.73
N GLU A 428 -8.14 21.79 18.46
CA GLU A 428 -8.21 22.94 17.55
C GLU A 428 -7.91 22.57 16.09
N THR A 429 -7.15 21.48 15.86
CA THR A 429 -6.83 20.99 14.52
C THR A 429 -6.88 19.47 14.48
N ILE A 430 -7.59 18.93 13.49
CA ILE A 430 -7.71 17.50 13.26
C ILE A 430 -7.49 17.15 11.78
N GLU A 431 -6.56 16.24 11.52
CA GLU A 431 -6.36 15.64 10.20
C GLU A 431 -6.68 14.15 10.28
N ALA A 432 -7.72 13.71 9.57
CA ALA A 432 -8.19 12.32 9.65
C ALA A 432 -8.71 11.79 8.32
N ALA A 433 -8.56 10.50 8.06
CA ALA A 433 -9.02 9.86 6.84
C ALA A 433 -10.09 8.81 7.12
N ILE A 434 -11.27 8.93 6.51
CA ILE A 434 -12.30 7.88 6.55
C ILE A 434 -12.10 7.00 5.33
N ASN A 435 -11.52 5.82 5.51
CA ASN A 435 -11.14 4.94 4.41
C ASN A 435 -11.85 3.59 4.57
N VAL A 436 -13.15 3.61 4.32
CA VAL A 436 -14.06 2.46 4.40
C VAL A 436 -14.72 2.26 3.05
N LYS A 437 -15.00 1.00 2.67
CA LYS A 437 -15.67 0.74 1.38
C LYS A 437 -17.04 1.43 1.32
N GLN A 438 -17.79 1.29 2.40
CA GLN A 438 -19.12 1.86 2.57
C GLN A 438 -19.23 2.34 4.02
N ILE A 439 -19.68 3.57 4.22
CA ILE A 439 -19.91 4.11 5.57
C ILE A 439 -21.20 3.52 6.15
N ASN A 440 -21.20 3.19 7.44
CA ASN A 440 -22.36 2.65 8.17
C ASN A 440 -22.79 3.60 9.32
N SER A 441 -23.89 3.28 10.01
CA SER A 441 -24.41 4.09 11.12
C SER A 441 -23.39 4.27 12.25
N ALA A 442 -22.72 3.17 12.65
CA ALA A 442 -21.72 3.17 13.72
C ALA A 442 -20.54 4.09 13.38
N THR A 443 -20.06 4.10 12.14
CA THR A 443 -18.98 4.99 11.70
C THR A 443 -19.39 6.46 11.77
N ILE A 444 -20.62 6.79 11.36
CA ILE A 444 -21.15 8.16 11.43
C ILE A 444 -21.33 8.59 12.88
N HIS A 445 -21.82 7.69 13.75
CA HIS A 445 -21.93 7.94 15.18
C HIS A 445 -20.57 8.20 15.80
N ALA A 446 -19.57 7.36 15.51
CA ALA A 446 -18.21 7.53 16.00
C ALA A 446 -17.61 8.87 15.58
N LEU A 447 -17.80 9.27 14.31
CA LEU A 447 -17.40 10.58 13.83
C LEU A 447 -18.14 11.71 14.56
N HIS A 448 -19.43 11.52 14.88
CA HIS A 448 -20.21 12.53 15.60
C HIS A 448 -19.73 12.67 17.05
N THR A 449 -19.56 11.55 17.77
CA THR A 449 -19.04 11.54 19.14
C THR A 449 -17.66 12.19 19.19
N LEU A 450 -16.76 11.83 18.28
CA LEU A 450 -15.45 12.46 18.17
C LEU A 450 -15.57 13.98 18.00
N ARG A 451 -16.43 14.45 17.08
CA ARG A 451 -16.63 15.89 16.86
C ARG A 451 -17.29 16.60 18.03
N LYS A 452 -18.21 15.95 18.72
CA LYS A 452 -18.99 16.51 19.83
C LYS A 452 -18.15 16.67 21.09
N TYR A 453 -17.34 15.67 21.40
CA TYR A 453 -16.62 15.57 22.67
C TYR A 453 -15.14 15.99 22.57
N CYS A 454 -14.49 15.77 21.43
CA CYS A 454 -13.04 16.01 21.30
C CYS A 454 -12.71 17.28 20.50
N VAL A 455 -13.52 17.61 19.49
CA VAL A 455 -13.20 18.69 18.54
C VAL A 455 -13.81 20.02 18.99
N HIS A 456 -12.98 21.06 19.03
CA HIS A 456 -13.44 22.41 19.29
C HIS A 456 -14.44 22.86 18.19
N PRO A 457 -15.52 23.61 18.49
CA PRO A 457 -16.50 24.01 17.48
C PRO A 457 -15.92 24.81 16.30
N ASP A 458 -14.86 25.56 16.55
CA ASP A 458 -14.12 26.37 15.57
C ASP A 458 -12.85 25.66 15.04
N ALA A 459 -12.68 24.37 15.33
CA ALA A 459 -11.50 23.62 14.92
C ALA A 459 -11.39 23.49 13.40
N GLU A 460 -10.15 23.51 12.90
CA GLU A 460 -9.85 23.15 11.52
C GLU A 460 -9.84 21.62 11.38
N ALA A 461 -10.80 21.08 10.63
CA ALA A 461 -10.94 19.65 10.42
C ALA A 461 -10.69 19.28 8.95
N ASP A 462 -9.53 18.69 8.69
CA ASP A 462 -9.15 18.18 7.38
C ASP A 462 -9.47 16.69 7.26
N TYR A 463 -10.44 16.38 6.41
CA TYR A 463 -10.81 15.02 6.03
C TYR A 463 -10.62 14.76 4.53
N SER A 464 -9.83 15.59 3.84
CA SER A 464 -9.69 15.61 2.38
C SER A 464 -9.16 14.30 1.79
N SER A 465 -8.44 13.50 2.58
CA SER A 465 -7.94 12.17 2.20
C SER A 465 -8.96 11.04 2.39
N SER A 466 -10.21 11.34 2.77
CA SER A 466 -11.26 10.33 2.98
C SER A 466 -11.76 9.74 1.67
N THR A 467 -11.93 8.42 1.66
CA THR A 467 -12.48 7.68 0.51
C THR A 467 -13.48 6.63 0.98
N PHE A 468 -14.76 6.86 0.68
CA PHE A 468 -15.84 5.92 0.96
C PHE A 468 -17.07 6.11 0.07
N ASP A 469 -17.91 5.08 0.02
CA ASP A 469 -19.28 5.14 -0.50
C ASP A 469 -20.27 5.49 0.61
N PHE A 470 -21.11 6.51 0.37
CA PHE A 470 -22.17 6.91 1.28
C PHE A 470 -23.49 6.26 0.87
N GLU A 471 -24.06 5.42 1.72
CA GLU A 471 -25.38 4.84 1.46
C GLU A 471 -26.47 5.84 1.82
N PHE A 472 -27.15 6.38 0.80
CA PHE A 472 -28.17 7.42 1.01
C PHE A 472 -29.34 6.95 1.89
N ARG A 473 -29.58 5.63 1.96
CA ARG A 473 -30.61 5.01 2.81
C ARG A 473 -30.40 5.30 4.31
N LEU A 474 -29.16 5.53 4.74
CA LEU A 474 -28.84 5.87 6.13
C LEU A 474 -29.59 7.13 6.59
N LEU A 475 -29.86 8.08 5.69
CA LEU A 475 -30.45 9.38 6.05
C LEU A 475 -31.94 9.34 6.35
N TRP A 476 -32.69 8.39 5.78
CA TRP A 476 -34.15 8.32 5.98
C TRP A 476 -34.60 7.07 6.72
N PHE A 477 -33.68 6.17 7.04
CA PHE A 477 -33.92 5.04 7.92
C PHE A 477 -33.09 5.20 9.20
N PRO A 478 -33.48 6.15 10.07
CA PRO A 478 -32.73 6.45 11.27
C PRO A 478 -33.01 5.39 12.35
N ILE A 479 -32.63 4.14 12.11
CA ILE A 479 -32.59 3.11 13.15
C ILE A 479 -31.22 3.16 13.82
N GLY A 480 -31.20 2.94 15.14
CA GLY A 480 -29.99 2.96 15.93
C GLY A 480 -29.39 4.37 16.00
N ASP A 481 -28.09 4.45 15.75
CA ASP A 481 -27.30 5.63 16.06
C ASP A 481 -27.67 6.86 15.22
N ILE A 482 -28.08 6.67 13.96
CA ILE A 482 -28.52 7.80 13.12
C ILE A 482 -29.78 8.46 13.70
N GLY A 483 -30.66 7.69 14.33
CA GLY A 483 -31.83 8.22 15.03
C GLY A 483 -31.45 9.13 16.20
N ARG A 484 -30.44 8.72 16.97
CA ARG A 484 -29.88 9.54 18.06
C ARG A 484 -29.30 10.85 17.51
N LEU A 485 -28.58 10.80 16.39
CA LEU A 485 -28.03 12.02 15.75
C LEU A 485 -29.10 13.03 15.35
N PHE A 486 -30.23 12.57 14.79
CA PHE A 486 -31.34 13.46 14.45
C PHE A 486 -31.98 14.12 15.67
N SER A 487 -32.00 13.44 16.83
CA SER A 487 -32.46 14.05 18.08
C SER A 487 -31.44 15.00 18.71
N GLU A 488 -30.15 14.69 18.62
CA GLU A 488 -29.08 15.44 19.31
C GLU A 488 -28.66 16.72 18.58
N GLU A 489 -28.56 16.70 17.25
CA GLU A 489 -28.10 17.87 16.48
C GLU A 489 -29.15 18.99 16.35
N GLY A 490 -30.39 18.72 16.77
CA GLY A 490 -31.51 19.66 16.71
C GLY A 490 -31.79 20.20 15.29
N PRO A 491 -32.61 21.26 15.15
CA PRO A 491 -32.98 21.80 13.84
C PRO A 491 -31.83 22.56 13.13
N VAL A 492 -30.75 22.90 13.85
CA VAL A 492 -29.64 23.73 13.37
C VAL A 492 -28.53 22.84 12.78
N PHE A 493 -28.86 21.99 11.81
CA PHE A 493 -27.91 21.13 11.07
C PHE A 493 -26.82 21.88 10.25
N GLY A 494 -26.43 23.10 10.62
CA GLY A 494 -25.40 23.88 9.90
C GLY A 494 -24.00 23.27 10.01
N SER A 495 -23.72 22.56 11.11
CA SER A 495 -22.45 21.89 11.40
C SER A 495 -22.60 20.38 11.61
N SER A 496 -23.69 19.78 11.12
CA SER A 496 -24.00 18.37 11.37
C SER A 496 -22.95 17.43 10.83
N THR A 497 -22.73 16.33 11.56
CA THR A 497 -21.81 15.27 11.14
C THR A 497 -22.30 14.60 9.86
N LEU A 498 -23.62 14.56 9.63
CA LEU A 498 -24.20 14.07 8.39
C LEU A 498 -23.88 14.97 7.18
N VAL A 499 -23.90 16.30 7.34
CA VAL A 499 -23.51 17.22 6.25
C VAL A 499 -22.02 17.09 5.93
N LEU A 500 -21.18 16.98 6.97
CA LEU A 500 -19.76 16.71 6.80
C LEU A 500 -19.54 15.40 6.05
N ALA A 501 -20.09 14.28 6.55
CA ALA A 501 -19.93 12.97 5.92
C ALA A 501 -20.42 12.94 4.46
N ALA A 502 -21.53 13.63 4.16
CA ALA A 502 -22.00 13.78 2.79
C ALA A 502 -21.00 14.54 1.90
N SER A 503 -20.42 15.64 2.39
CA SER A 503 -19.43 16.43 1.64
C SER A 503 -18.13 15.68 1.32
N LEU A 504 -17.75 14.73 2.19
CA LEU A 504 -16.53 13.93 2.08
C LEU A 504 -16.69 12.69 1.21
N ALA A 505 -17.92 12.20 1.02
CA ALA A 505 -18.17 10.98 0.28
C ALA A 505 -17.67 11.08 -1.17
N THR A 506 -16.88 10.10 -1.60
CA THR A 506 -16.33 10.03 -2.97
C THR A 506 -17.25 9.29 -3.94
N SER A 507 -18.13 8.45 -3.39
CA SER A 507 -19.17 7.72 -4.09
C SER A 507 -20.45 7.75 -3.24
N VAL A 508 -21.61 7.65 -3.89
CA VAL A 508 -22.90 7.61 -3.19
C VAL A 508 -23.76 6.50 -3.76
N THR A 509 -24.27 5.62 -2.90
CA THR A 509 -25.30 4.65 -3.27
C THR A 509 -26.68 5.27 -3.05
N PHE A 510 -27.34 5.61 -4.15
CA PHE A 510 -28.64 6.26 -4.18
C PHE A 510 -29.73 5.26 -4.59
N PRO A 511 -30.81 5.13 -3.81
CA PRO A 511 -31.91 4.24 -4.14
C PRO A 511 -32.80 4.85 -5.22
N THR A 512 -33.31 4.02 -6.11
CA THR A 512 -34.19 4.47 -7.20
C THR A 512 -35.68 4.42 -6.85
N ARG A 513 -36.04 3.78 -5.73
CA ARG A 513 -37.40 3.68 -5.18
C ARG A 513 -37.37 3.55 -3.66
N LEU A 514 -38.53 3.72 -3.02
CA LEU A 514 -38.74 3.47 -1.60
C LEU A 514 -39.21 2.02 -1.38
N GLU A 515 -38.43 1.25 -0.63
CA GLU A 515 -38.77 -0.12 -0.23
C GLU A 515 -40.08 -0.14 0.61
N PRO A 516 -40.95 -1.14 0.48
CA PRO A 516 -42.26 -1.16 1.14
C PRO A 516 -42.16 -1.25 2.67
N SER A 517 -41.08 -1.85 3.17
CA SER A 517 -40.72 -1.89 4.59
C SER A 517 -40.61 -0.49 5.20
N PHE A 518 -40.26 0.53 4.41
CA PHE A 518 -40.19 1.92 4.85
C PHE A 518 -41.55 2.63 4.91
N VAL A 519 -42.62 2.09 4.31
CA VAL A 519 -43.92 2.78 4.27
C VAL A 519 -44.58 2.88 5.65
N ILE A 520 -44.24 1.99 6.57
CA ILE A 520 -44.78 2.00 7.94
C ILE A 520 -44.15 3.13 8.76
N LEU A 521 -42.90 3.51 8.45
CA LEU A 521 -42.17 4.57 9.16
C LEU A 521 -42.18 5.82 8.30
N ALA A 522 -42.96 6.83 8.69
CA ALA A 522 -42.94 8.12 8.02
C ALA A 522 -41.50 8.65 7.95
N ILE A 523 -41.06 9.10 6.76
CA ILE A 523 -39.75 9.74 6.58
C ILE A 523 -39.68 10.89 7.61
N PRO A 524 -38.67 10.91 8.50
CA PRO A 524 -38.60 11.90 9.58
C PRO A 524 -38.65 13.32 9.03
N GLN A 525 -39.40 14.22 9.68
CA GLN A 525 -39.43 15.63 9.27
C GLN A 525 -38.03 16.27 9.29
N ALA A 526 -37.16 15.79 10.18
CA ALA A 526 -35.76 16.18 10.26
C ALA A 526 -34.99 15.91 8.95
N PHE A 527 -35.29 14.82 8.23
CA PHE A 527 -34.66 14.51 6.94
C PHE A 527 -34.93 15.61 5.91
N TYR A 528 -36.19 16.08 5.79
CA TYR A 528 -36.52 17.16 4.86
C TYR A 528 -35.86 18.49 5.23
N SER A 529 -35.57 18.71 6.52
CA SER A 529 -34.84 19.88 7.01
C SER A 529 -33.32 19.78 6.75
N LEU A 530 -32.79 18.56 6.76
CA LEU A 530 -31.39 18.25 6.45
C LEU A 530 -31.12 18.28 4.94
N LEU A 531 -32.07 17.84 4.12
CA LEU A 531 -31.92 17.67 2.68
C LEU A 531 -31.37 18.92 1.96
N PRO A 532 -31.88 20.15 2.21
CA PRO A 532 -31.32 21.40 1.68
C PRO A 532 -29.86 21.68 2.06
N LYS A 533 -29.29 21.01 3.07
CA LYS A 533 -27.92 21.25 3.54
C LYS A 533 -26.94 20.18 3.05
N LEU A 534 -27.44 19.02 2.64
CA LEU A 534 -26.61 17.97 2.05
C LEU A 534 -26.07 18.43 0.70
N VAL A 535 -24.75 18.36 0.53
CA VAL A 535 -24.06 18.57 -0.74
C VAL A 535 -22.90 17.58 -0.80
N PHE A 536 -22.95 16.66 -1.76
CA PHE A 536 -21.92 15.67 -1.99
C PHE A 536 -20.87 16.23 -2.97
N SER A 537 -20.15 17.25 -2.52
CA SER A 537 -19.20 18.02 -3.34
C SER A 537 -18.02 17.18 -3.84
N SER A 538 -17.63 16.14 -3.09
CA SER A 538 -16.52 15.24 -3.44
C SER A 538 -16.96 14.03 -4.26
N ALA A 539 -18.26 13.74 -4.33
CA ALA A 539 -18.77 12.55 -4.99
C ALA A 539 -18.53 12.60 -6.50
N ARG A 540 -17.82 11.60 -7.01
CA ARG A 540 -17.54 11.45 -8.45
C ARG A 540 -18.42 10.38 -9.09
N THR A 541 -18.90 9.44 -8.28
CA THR A 541 -19.70 8.30 -8.71
C THR A 541 -21.02 8.26 -7.94
N LEU A 542 -22.12 8.01 -8.65
CA LEU A 542 -23.44 7.77 -8.08
C LEU A 542 -23.90 6.37 -8.47
N ASN A 543 -23.96 5.45 -7.52
CA ASN A 543 -24.42 4.08 -7.72
C ASN A 543 -25.93 4.03 -7.49
N LEU A 544 -26.70 3.69 -8.51
CA LEU A 544 -28.14 3.52 -8.40
C LEU A 544 -28.44 2.09 -7.95
N SER A 545 -28.99 1.95 -6.75
CA SER A 545 -29.36 0.63 -6.22
C SER A 545 -30.66 0.13 -6.83
N SER A 546 -30.68 -1.18 -7.12
CA SER A 546 -31.85 -1.92 -7.57
C SER A 546 -32.92 -1.91 -6.49
N SER A 547 -34.16 -1.91 -6.95
CA SER A 547 -35.35 -1.91 -6.12
C SER A 547 -36.17 -3.17 -6.40
N PHE A 548 -36.96 -3.64 -5.44
CA PHE A 548 -37.86 -4.76 -5.65
C PHE A 548 -39.15 -4.29 -6.37
N LEU A 549 -39.86 -5.23 -7.01
CA LEU A 549 -41.01 -4.95 -7.87
C LEU A 549 -42.18 -4.21 -7.18
N MET A 550 -42.22 -4.17 -5.85
CA MET A 550 -43.33 -3.59 -5.06
C MET A 550 -43.04 -2.18 -4.53
N ASP A 551 -41.93 -1.57 -4.94
CA ASP A 551 -41.43 -0.34 -4.33
C ASP A 551 -42.13 0.91 -4.89
N ARG A 552 -42.33 1.91 -4.02
CA ARG A 552 -42.99 3.19 -4.33
C ARG A 552 -42.01 4.19 -4.99
N PRO A 553 -42.50 5.17 -5.78
CA PRO A 553 -41.64 6.21 -6.32
C PRO A 553 -40.98 7.03 -5.20
N LEU A 554 -39.83 7.63 -5.50
CA LEU A 554 -39.14 8.52 -4.56
C LEU A 554 -39.95 9.80 -4.33
N PRO A 555 -39.83 10.44 -3.15
CA PRO A 555 -40.50 11.71 -2.90
C PRO A 555 -40.03 12.78 -3.89
N GLN A 556 -40.97 13.53 -4.48
CA GLN A 556 -40.67 14.61 -5.43
C GLN A 556 -39.64 15.64 -4.91
N PRO A 557 -39.68 16.08 -3.63
CA PRO A 557 -38.66 17.00 -3.11
C PRO A 557 -37.23 16.48 -3.23
N LEU A 558 -37.03 15.16 -3.11
CA LEU A 558 -35.71 14.55 -3.26
C LEU A 558 -35.23 14.58 -4.71
N LEU A 559 -36.10 14.17 -5.63
CA LEU A 559 -35.80 14.17 -7.07
C LEU A 559 -35.47 15.58 -7.56
N PHE A 560 -36.20 16.60 -7.10
CA PHE A 560 -35.97 18.00 -7.46
C PHE A 560 -34.60 18.55 -7.03
N HIS A 561 -33.95 17.94 -6.03
CA HIS A 561 -32.68 18.42 -5.51
C HIS A 561 -31.44 17.67 -6.06
N LEU A 562 -31.60 16.66 -6.93
CA LEU A 562 -30.50 15.80 -7.37
C LEU A 562 -29.31 16.57 -7.96
N GLY A 563 -29.54 17.51 -8.87
CA GLY A 563 -28.47 18.31 -9.47
C GLY A 563 -27.68 19.14 -8.45
N ARG A 564 -28.34 19.58 -7.37
CA ARG A 564 -27.73 20.35 -6.27
C ARG A 564 -27.01 19.45 -5.27
N LEU A 565 -27.56 18.27 -4.99
CA LEU A 565 -26.96 17.29 -4.08
C LEU A 565 -25.65 16.75 -4.66
N PHE A 566 -25.56 16.56 -5.98
CA PHE A 566 -24.47 15.84 -6.64
C PHE A 566 -23.77 16.66 -7.73
N PRO A 567 -23.26 17.88 -7.42
CA PRO A 567 -22.75 18.80 -8.44
C PRO A 567 -21.50 18.26 -9.17
N SER A 568 -20.76 17.38 -8.50
CA SER A 568 -19.46 16.85 -8.92
C SER A 568 -19.50 15.47 -9.56
N VAL A 569 -20.67 14.83 -9.62
CA VAL A 569 -20.81 13.47 -10.12
C VAL A 569 -20.57 13.45 -11.62
N ARG A 570 -19.58 12.64 -12.03
CA ARG A 570 -19.19 12.46 -13.43
C ARG A 570 -19.57 11.08 -13.95
N CYS A 571 -19.85 10.13 -13.05
CA CYS A 571 -20.19 8.76 -13.37
C CYS A 571 -21.46 8.33 -12.65
N VAL A 572 -22.45 7.82 -13.38
CA VAL A 572 -23.61 7.15 -12.80
C VAL A 572 -23.47 5.66 -13.09
N ASP A 573 -23.47 4.83 -12.04
CA ASP A 573 -23.47 3.37 -12.17
C ASP A 573 -24.89 2.84 -11.94
N LEU A 574 -25.49 2.29 -12.97
CA LEU A 574 -26.83 1.68 -12.94
C LEU A 574 -26.80 0.25 -12.38
N GLY A 575 -25.64 -0.22 -11.89
CA GLY A 575 -25.47 -1.54 -11.32
C GLY A 575 -25.89 -2.61 -12.33
N LYS A 576 -26.83 -3.47 -11.94
CA LYS A 576 -27.32 -4.56 -12.80
C LYS A 576 -28.29 -4.11 -13.91
N GLY A 577 -28.70 -2.84 -13.93
CA GLY A 577 -29.67 -2.28 -14.87
C GLY A 577 -31.09 -2.86 -14.78
N GLN A 578 -31.33 -3.85 -13.92
CA GLN A 578 -32.62 -4.48 -13.71
C GLN A 578 -33.37 -3.75 -12.59
N GLN A 579 -34.68 -3.56 -12.76
CA GLN A 579 -35.60 -3.06 -11.72
C GLN A 579 -35.20 -1.70 -11.12
N LEU A 580 -34.62 -0.82 -11.93
CA LEU A 580 -34.40 0.57 -11.53
C LEU A 580 -35.71 1.37 -11.65
N GLY A 581 -35.97 2.24 -10.68
CA GLY A 581 -37.01 3.27 -10.81
C GLY A 581 -36.70 4.21 -11.97
N GLU A 582 -37.43 4.06 -13.08
CA GLU A 582 -37.19 4.82 -14.32
C GLU A 582 -37.21 6.34 -14.08
N GLU A 583 -38.16 6.84 -13.29
CA GLU A 583 -38.26 8.27 -12.95
C GLU A 583 -36.99 8.79 -12.29
N ALA A 584 -36.43 8.04 -11.33
CA ALA A 584 -35.20 8.41 -10.65
C ALA A 584 -34.01 8.39 -11.61
N VAL A 585 -33.90 7.38 -12.48
CA VAL A 585 -32.82 7.30 -13.49
C VAL A 585 -32.88 8.49 -14.44
N VAL A 586 -34.07 8.80 -14.97
CA VAL A 586 -34.28 9.93 -15.88
C VAL A 586 -33.86 11.23 -15.21
N LYS A 587 -34.35 11.48 -13.99
CA LYS A 587 -34.01 12.68 -13.23
C LYS A 587 -32.52 12.79 -12.92
N VAL A 588 -31.88 11.69 -12.52
CA VAL A 588 -30.43 11.67 -12.31
C VAL A 588 -29.67 12.02 -13.58
N ILE A 589 -30.05 11.49 -14.74
CA ILE A 589 -29.28 11.69 -15.97
C ILE A 589 -29.51 13.08 -16.58
N ASP A 590 -30.70 13.63 -16.38
CA ASP A 590 -31.07 14.96 -16.88
C ASP A 590 -30.56 16.08 -15.97
N ASP A 591 -30.61 15.90 -14.65
CA ASP A 591 -30.36 17.00 -13.70
C ASP A 591 -28.88 17.08 -13.24
N LEU A 592 -28.04 16.06 -13.52
CA LEU A 592 -26.63 16.07 -13.12
C LEU A 592 -25.76 16.92 -14.08
N PRO A 593 -25.22 18.07 -13.64
CA PRO A 593 -24.55 19.02 -14.53
C PRO A 593 -23.19 18.53 -15.02
N SER A 594 -22.52 17.67 -14.24
CA SER A 594 -21.16 17.18 -14.51
C SER A 594 -21.11 15.79 -15.13
N LEU A 595 -22.26 15.19 -15.45
CA LEU A 595 -22.33 13.79 -15.88
C LEU A 595 -21.57 13.58 -17.21
N ARG A 596 -20.62 12.65 -17.21
CA ARG A 596 -19.84 12.29 -18.42
C ARG A 596 -19.97 10.82 -18.76
N MET A 597 -20.32 9.97 -17.81
CA MET A 597 -20.28 8.53 -17.95
C MET A 597 -21.49 7.86 -17.33
N VAL A 598 -22.07 6.91 -18.05
CA VAL A 598 -23.10 5.99 -17.53
C VAL A 598 -22.53 4.58 -17.62
N ARG A 599 -22.47 3.88 -16.48
CA ARG A 599 -21.98 2.51 -16.37
C ARG A 599 -23.15 1.59 -16.05
N PHE A 600 -23.09 0.37 -16.55
CA PHE A 600 -23.97 -0.71 -16.10
C PHE A 600 -23.29 -2.06 -16.35
N ALA A 601 -23.66 -3.05 -15.56
CA ALA A 601 -23.25 -4.43 -15.74
C ALA A 601 -24.49 -5.27 -15.97
N ARG A 602 -24.56 -6.08 -17.03
CA ARG A 602 -25.69 -6.97 -17.25
C ARG A 602 -25.35 -8.36 -16.77
N ARG A 603 -26.13 -8.90 -15.83
CA ARG A 603 -26.13 -10.34 -15.53
C ARG A 603 -27.15 -11.04 -16.43
N LEU A 604 -26.80 -12.23 -16.89
CA LEU A 604 -27.68 -13.11 -17.66
C LEU A 604 -29.02 -13.30 -16.92
N SER A 605 -30.09 -12.72 -17.45
CA SER A 605 -31.45 -13.04 -17.06
C SER A 605 -32.02 -13.99 -18.11
N TYR A 606 -32.55 -15.14 -17.68
CA TYR A 606 -32.83 -16.31 -18.51
C TYR A 606 -33.85 -16.15 -19.66
N ARG A 607 -34.52 -15.00 -19.86
CA ARG A 607 -35.66 -14.91 -20.81
C ARG A 607 -35.95 -13.53 -21.43
N GLY A 608 -34.99 -12.83 -22.02
CA GLY A 608 -35.34 -11.62 -22.77
C GLY A 608 -34.29 -11.11 -23.76
N PRO A 609 -34.71 -10.37 -24.80
CA PRO A 609 -33.81 -9.78 -25.80
C PRO A 609 -32.70 -8.90 -25.18
N TYR A 610 -31.53 -8.90 -25.82
CA TYR A 610 -30.33 -8.28 -25.28
C TYR A 610 -30.15 -6.84 -25.76
N PHE A 611 -30.74 -5.91 -25.02
CA PHE A 611 -30.47 -4.48 -25.22
C PHE A 611 -29.08 -4.03 -24.75
N PHE A 612 -28.45 -3.23 -25.61
CA PHE A 612 -27.19 -2.56 -25.37
C PHE A 612 -27.32 -1.41 -24.38
N LEU A 613 -28.43 -0.68 -24.41
CA LEU A 613 -28.73 0.41 -23.47
C LEU A 613 -29.88 -0.02 -22.55
N PRO A 614 -29.78 0.24 -21.23
CA PRO A 614 -30.93 0.13 -20.34
C PRO A 614 -32.12 0.95 -20.88
N SER A 615 -33.31 0.36 -20.92
CA SER A 615 -34.51 0.99 -21.48
C SER A 615 -34.85 2.33 -20.80
N CYS A 616 -34.53 2.47 -19.51
CA CYS A 616 -34.71 3.70 -18.75
C CYS A 616 -33.96 4.91 -19.33
N LEU A 617 -32.88 4.70 -20.12
CA LEU A 617 -32.14 5.79 -20.75
C LEU A 617 -32.94 6.52 -21.83
N ARG A 618 -33.94 5.88 -22.45
CA ARG A 618 -34.70 6.47 -23.56
C ARG A 618 -35.54 7.67 -23.18
N LYS A 619 -35.98 7.69 -21.93
CA LYS A 619 -36.81 8.77 -21.40
C LYS A 619 -35.97 9.98 -20.97
N CYS A 620 -34.64 9.87 -21.04
CA CYS A 620 -33.73 10.97 -20.72
C CYS A 620 -33.66 11.96 -21.89
N THR A 621 -33.50 13.23 -21.55
CA THR A 621 -33.42 14.33 -22.50
C THR A 621 -32.09 14.33 -23.27
N GLY A 622 -32.13 14.95 -24.46
CA GLY A 622 -30.93 15.20 -25.27
C GLY A 622 -30.08 16.38 -24.82
N ASP A 623 -30.47 17.07 -23.74
CA ASP A 623 -29.79 18.25 -23.22
C ASP A 623 -28.70 17.87 -22.20
N GLY A 624 -27.62 18.67 -22.18
CA GLY A 624 -26.52 18.51 -21.23
C GLY A 624 -25.20 18.01 -21.82
N PRO A 625 -24.24 17.61 -20.97
CA PRO A 625 -22.91 17.19 -21.40
C PRO A 625 -22.92 15.91 -22.24
N ALA A 626 -21.88 15.79 -23.08
CA ALA A 626 -21.58 14.58 -23.83
C ALA A 626 -21.36 13.36 -22.90
N LEU A 627 -21.93 12.22 -23.29
CA LEU A 627 -21.96 10.98 -22.52
C LEU A 627 -21.10 9.88 -23.14
N HIS A 628 -20.42 9.17 -22.25
CA HIS A 628 -19.77 7.88 -22.49
C HIS A 628 -20.59 6.78 -21.82
N VAL A 629 -21.18 5.89 -22.60
CA VAL A 629 -21.88 4.72 -22.06
C VAL A 629 -20.92 3.53 -21.98
N LYS A 630 -20.79 2.92 -20.80
CA LYS A 630 -19.99 1.73 -20.56
C LYS A 630 -20.87 0.56 -20.10
N GLY A 631 -20.90 -0.51 -20.88
CA GLY A 631 -21.58 -1.75 -20.52
C GLY A 631 -20.59 -2.88 -20.25
N SER A 632 -20.77 -3.60 -19.16
CA SER A 632 -20.10 -4.88 -18.89
C SER A 632 -21.09 -6.02 -19.08
N PHE A 633 -20.79 -6.94 -19.99
CA PHE A 633 -21.64 -8.06 -20.34
C PHE A 633 -20.92 -9.37 -20.03
N ARG A 634 -21.62 -10.27 -19.34
CA ARG A 634 -21.19 -11.66 -19.19
C ARG A 634 -22.10 -12.48 -20.10
N SER A 635 -21.67 -12.77 -21.31
CA SER A 635 -22.47 -13.49 -22.31
C SER A 635 -22.20 -15.00 -22.26
N ARG A 636 -23.17 -15.81 -22.69
CA ARG A 636 -22.93 -17.22 -23.02
C ARG A 636 -22.41 -17.32 -24.46
N VAL A 637 -21.49 -18.26 -24.67
CA VAL A 637 -20.61 -18.36 -25.84
C VAL A 637 -21.34 -18.78 -27.14
N ASP A 638 -22.65 -19.05 -27.10
CA ASP A 638 -23.36 -19.62 -28.26
C ASP A 638 -23.81 -18.60 -29.31
N GLY A 639 -23.66 -17.29 -29.06
CA GLY A 639 -23.94 -16.25 -30.08
C GLY A 639 -25.39 -16.19 -30.58
N SER A 640 -26.29 -17.00 -30.00
CA SER A 640 -27.73 -17.07 -30.32
C SER A 640 -28.52 -15.88 -29.77
N GLU A 641 -27.86 -15.03 -28.98
CA GLU A 641 -28.44 -13.89 -28.31
C GLU A 641 -28.68 -12.73 -29.29
N SER A 642 -29.95 -12.32 -29.48
CA SER A 642 -30.28 -11.15 -30.28
C SER A 642 -29.85 -9.88 -29.55
N TRP A 643 -28.72 -9.32 -29.99
CA TRP A 643 -28.25 -8.01 -29.55
C TRP A 643 -29.05 -6.93 -30.28
N SER A 644 -29.57 -5.96 -29.54
CA SER A 644 -30.13 -4.75 -30.14
C SER A 644 -29.65 -3.53 -29.38
N LEU A 645 -29.36 -2.44 -30.09
CA LEU A 645 -28.99 -1.20 -29.41
C LEU A 645 -30.16 -0.61 -28.61
N TRP A 646 -31.37 -0.84 -29.12
CA TRP A 646 -32.64 -0.32 -28.65
C TRP A 646 -33.73 -1.39 -28.75
N ASP A 647 -34.64 -1.46 -27.79
CA ASP A 647 -35.98 -2.07 -27.98
C ASP A 647 -36.77 -1.05 -28.80
N GLY A 648 -36.40 -0.89 -30.06
CA GLY A 648 -37.29 -0.18 -30.97
C GLY A 648 -38.57 -0.97 -30.98
N GLU A 649 -39.70 -0.29 -30.79
CA GLU A 649 -40.93 -0.76 -31.41
C GLU A 649 -40.52 -1.06 -32.85
N GLU A 650 -40.37 -2.35 -33.20
CA GLU A 650 -40.43 -2.76 -34.60
C GLU A 650 -41.67 -2.05 -35.08
N GLU A 651 -41.47 -1.10 -36.01
CA GLU A 651 -42.54 -0.34 -36.65
C GLU A 651 -43.62 -1.35 -36.90
N GLY A 652 -44.66 -1.33 -36.04
CA GLY A 652 -45.63 -2.40 -36.03
C GLY A 652 -46.24 -2.31 -37.39
N ASP A 653 -45.96 -3.30 -38.25
CA ASP A 653 -46.34 -3.32 -39.66
C ASP A 653 -47.72 -2.68 -39.77
N GLU A 654 -47.76 -1.40 -40.15
CA GLU A 654 -48.99 -0.64 -40.35
C GLU A 654 -49.53 -1.12 -41.71
N SER A 655 -49.85 -2.40 -41.78
CA SER A 655 -50.55 -3.05 -42.89
C SER A 655 -52.06 -3.09 -42.62
N SER A 656 -52.57 -2.23 -41.75
CA SER A 656 -53.99 -1.87 -41.74
C SER A 656 -54.15 -0.56 -42.49
N GLU A 657 -54.04 -0.65 -43.82
CA GLU A 657 -54.84 0.18 -44.71
C GLU A 657 -56.29 -0.02 -44.26
N ASP A 658 -56.89 0.97 -43.60
CA ASP A 658 -58.29 1.35 -43.79
C ASP A 658 -58.61 2.50 -42.83
N ASP A 659 -58.84 3.67 -43.45
CA ASP A 659 -59.72 4.74 -43.01
C ASP A 659 -59.44 5.46 -41.67
N ILE A 660 -59.01 6.73 -41.76
CA ILE A 660 -59.83 7.89 -41.38
C ILE A 660 -58.98 9.17 -41.49
N ASP A 661 -59.46 10.09 -42.34
CA ASP A 661 -59.01 11.48 -42.43
C ASP A 661 -59.11 12.18 -41.06
N SER A 662 -57.99 12.37 -40.38
CA SER A 662 -57.88 13.33 -39.28
C SER A 662 -56.71 14.27 -39.55
N ALA A 663 -57.02 15.30 -40.33
CA ALA A 663 -56.20 16.49 -40.50
C ALA A 663 -56.09 17.25 -39.16
N GLY A 664 -55.02 16.98 -38.44
CA GLY A 664 -54.62 17.69 -37.24
C GLY A 664 -53.10 17.72 -37.16
N GLU A 665 -52.48 18.58 -37.97
CA GLU A 665 -51.07 18.95 -37.91
C GLU A 665 -50.71 19.38 -36.48
N ALA A 666 -50.12 18.47 -35.72
CA ALA A 666 -49.21 18.83 -34.64
C ALA A 666 -47.86 18.24 -35.04
N ASP A 667 -46.99 19.13 -35.50
CA ASP A 667 -45.55 18.97 -35.67
C ASP A 667 -44.92 18.42 -34.38
N GLY A 668 -45.12 17.12 -34.16
CA GLY A 668 -44.55 16.35 -33.09
C GLY A 668 -43.12 16.01 -33.45
N GLY A 669 -42.29 17.05 -33.63
CA GLY A 669 -40.86 16.90 -33.82
C GLY A 669 -40.34 15.93 -32.77
N ARG A 670 -39.95 14.74 -33.22
CA ARG A 670 -39.34 13.69 -32.39
C ARG A 670 -38.27 14.41 -31.57
N LYS A 671 -38.52 14.62 -30.28
CA LYS A 671 -37.54 15.26 -29.40
C LYS A 671 -36.40 14.27 -29.32
N ASP A 672 -35.36 14.51 -30.11
CA ASP A 672 -34.13 13.72 -30.03
C ASP A 672 -33.70 13.65 -28.56
N GLY A 673 -33.78 12.45 -27.98
CA GLY A 673 -33.51 12.20 -26.59
C GLY A 673 -32.01 12.10 -26.32
N ILE A 674 -31.65 11.24 -25.37
CA ILE A 674 -30.27 10.99 -24.93
C ILE A 674 -29.30 10.64 -26.08
N GLU A 675 -29.82 10.20 -27.23
CA GLU A 675 -29.06 9.88 -28.45
C GLU A 675 -28.12 11.02 -28.87
N ARG A 676 -28.55 12.28 -28.70
CA ARG A 676 -27.73 13.46 -29.01
C ARG A 676 -26.55 13.66 -28.05
N ARG A 677 -26.57 13.05 -26.88
CA ARG A 677 -25.51 13.18 -25.88
C ARG A 677 -24.46 12.09 -26.02
N ILE A 678 -24.84 10.90 -26.49
CA ILE A 678 -23.93 9.75 -26.56
C ILE A 678 -22.86 9.97 -27.63
N ARG A 679 -21.63 10.17 -27.17
CA ARG A 679 -20.43 10.32 -28.03
C ARG A 679 -19.59 9.06 -28.05
N ARG A 680 -19.56 8.33 -26.94
CA ARG A 680 -18.70 7.16 -26.79
C ARG A 680 -19.47 6.01 -26.20
N ILE A 681 -19.12 4.84 -26.67
CA ILE A 681 -19.64 3.57 -26.20
C ILE A 681 -18.45 2.67 -25.90
N THR A 682 -18.43 2.04 -24.74
CA THR A 682 -17.48 0.96 -24.44
C THR A 682 -18.22 -0.25 -23.95
N VAL A 683 -17.80 -1.40 -24.46
CA VAL A 683 -18.37 -2.68 -24.14
C VAL A 683 -17.27 -3.60 -23.72
N TYR A 684 -17.45 -4.18 -22.54
CA TYR A 684 -16.57 -5.21 -22.04
C TYR A 684 -17.32 -6.52 -21.98
N PHE A 685 -16.77 -7.56 -22.60
CA PHE A 685 -17.31 -8.91 -22.59
C PHE A 685 -16.35 -9.84 -21.89
N SER A 686 -16.76 -10.38 -20.75
CA SER A 686 -16.04 -11.49 -20.13
C SER A 686 -16.61 -12.78 -20.70
N ALA A 687 -15.87 -13.41 -21.61
CA ALA A 687 -16.13 -14.79 -21.98
C ALA A 687 -15.75 -15.61 -20.76
N GLY A 688 -16.73 -16.22 -20.10
CA GLY A 688 -16.52 -16.93 -18.83
C GLY A 688 -15.75 -18.24 -18.97
N TYR A 689 -14.60 -18.26 -19.66
CA TYR A 689 -13.60 -19.32 -19.66
C TYR A 689 -12.91 -19.42 -18.29
N ALA A 690 -13.67 -19.46 -17.20
CA ALA A 690 -13.17 -20.11 -16.01
C ALA A 690 -13.15 -21.60 -16.37
N SER A 691 -11.98 -22.11 -16.76
CA SER A 691 -11.68 -23.54 -16.84
C SER A 691 -12.25 -24.17 -15.59
N GLN A 692 -13.42 -24.81 -15.69
CA GLN A 692 -13.90 -25.64 -14.59
C GLN A 692 -12.81 -26.67 -14.35
N PRO A 693 -12.36 -26.88 -13.10
CA PRO A 693 -11.36 -27.89 -12.81
C PRO A 693 -11.93 -29.22 -13.30
N GLU A 694 -11.27 -29.76 -14.32
CA GLU A 694 -11.56 -31.03 -14.97
C GLU A 694 -11.70 -32.10 -13.89
N LYS A 695 -12.93 -32.59 -13.68
CA LYS A 695 -13.17 -33.88 -13.06
C LYS A 695 -13.66 -34.82 -14.16
N ASP A 696 -12.71 -35.57 -14.70
CA ASP A 696 -12.88 -36.91 -15.27
C ASP A 696 -13.91 -37.09 -16.40
N ALA A 697 -14.08 -36.10 -17.29
CA ALA A 697 -14.82 -36.31 -18.53
C ALA A 697 -13.83 -36.53 -19.69
N GLU A 698 -13.93 -37.72 -20.26
CA GLU A 698 -13.12 -38.29 -21.35
C GLU A 698 -12.89 -37.30 -22.52
N GLU A 699 -11.72 -37.42 -23.16
CA GLU A 699 -11.18 -36.61 -24.26
C GLU A 699 -12.01 -36.63 -25.56
N GLU A 700 -13.30 -36.26 -25.51
CA GLU A 700 -14.11 -36.04 -26.70
C GLU A 700 -13.96 -34.59 -27.22
N GLU A 701 -13.13 -34.45 -28.25
CA GLU A 701 -13.35 -33.59 -29.43
C GLU A 701 -13.78 -32.13 -29.16
N TRP A 702 -12.93 -31.34 -28.49
CA TRP A 702 -13.11 -29.89 -28.31
C TRP A 702 -12.78 -29.04 -29.56
N ILE A 703 -12.54 -29.64 -30.73
CA ILE A 703 -11.91 -28.95 -31.87
C ILE A 703 -12.88 -28.12 -32.72
N ASP A 704 -14.20 -28.36 -32.69
CA ASP A 704 -15.17 -27.61 -33.52
C ASP A 704 -16.37 -27.04 -32.73
N ARG A 705 -16.17 -26.60 -31.49
CA ARG A 705 -17.17 -25.71 -30.87
C ARG A 705 -17.10 -24.35 -31.58
N GLU A 706 -18.03 -24.17 -32.53
CA GLU A 706 -18.29 -22.94 -33.26
C GLU A 706 -18.08 -21.73 -32.34
N ARG A 707 -17.03 -20.95 -32.64
CA ARG A 707 -16.69 -19.75 -31.88
C ARG A 707 -17.90 -18.81 -31.85
N PRO A 708 -18.11 -18.06 -30.76
CA PRO A 708 -19.26 -17.17 -30.60
C PRO A 708 -19.41 -16.25 -31.81
N ALA A 709 -20.61 -16.20 -32.37
CA ALA A 709 -20.94 -15.29 -33.45
C ALA A 709 -20.95 -13.83 -32.94
N PHE A 710 -19.79 -13.15 -32.97
CA PHE A 710 -19.70 -11.70 -32.76
C PHE A 710 -20.45 -10.89 -33.84
N GLU A 711 -20.99 -11.56 -34.86
CA GLU A 711 -21.82 -10.95 -35.90
C GLU A 711 -23.02 -10.19 -35.35
N GLY A 712 -23.71 -10.75 -34.34
CA GLY A 712 -24.84 -10.06 -33.68
C GLY A 712 -24.40 -8.77 -32.98
N LEU A 713 -23.22 -8.80 -32.35
CA LEU A 713 -22.61 -7.63 -31.72
C LEU A 713 -22.21 -6.57 -32.77
N PHE A 714 -21.59 -6.98 -33.87
CA PHE A 714 -21.20 -6.06 -34.93
C PHE A 714 -22.41 -5.43 -35.62
N ALA A 715 -23.45 -6.22 -35.92
CA ALA A 715 -24.73 -5.70 -36.41
C ALA A 715 -25.33 -4.65 -35.44
N THR A 716 -25.21 -4.89 -34.13
CA THR A 716 -25.61 -3.92 -33.11
C THR A 716 -24.75 -2.66 -33.11
N CYS A 717 -23.44 -2.78 -33.34
CA CYS A 717 -22.55 -1.62 -33.49
C CYS A 717 -22.92 -0.79 -34.72
N ILE A 718 -23.24 -1.43 -35.86
CA ILE A 718 -23.73 -0.73 -37.06
C ILE A 718 -25.05 -0.01 -36.76
N LYS A 719 -26.00 -0.68 -36.09
CA LYS A 719 -27.25 -0.04 -35.63
C LYS A 719 -26.98 1.14 -34.69
N ALA A 720 -25.94 1.06 -33.86
CA ALA A 720 -25.50 2.19 -33.02
C ALA A 720 -25.05 3.38 -33.85
N ILE A 721 -24.19 3.13 -34.81
CA ILE A 721 -23.62 4.14 -35.69
C ILE A 721 -24.72 4.86 -36.48
N THR A 722 -25.73 4.14 -36.95
CA THR A 722 -26.85 4.73 -37.71
C THR A 722 -27.85 5.47 -36.84
N THR A 723 -28.07 5.04 -35.60
CA THR A 723 -29.07 5.65 -34.70
C THR A 723 -28.53 6.80 -33.85
N LEU A 724 -27.22 6.86 -33.60
CA LEU A 724 -26.60 7.86 -32.75
C LEU A 724 -25.85 8.91 -33.60
N PRO A 725 -26.49 10.04 -33.96
CA PRO A 725 -25.95 10.97 -34.96
C PRO A 725 -24.60 11.59 -34.55
N LYS A 726 -24.34 11.61 -33.25
CA LYS A 726 -23.18 12.24 -32.60
C LYS A 726 -22.14 11.23 -32.11
N LEU A 727 -22.34 9.93 -32.35
CA LEU A 727 -21.41 8.89 -31.91
C LEU A 727 -20.05 9.05 -32.60
N GLU A 728 -18.98 9.07 -31.81
CA GLU A 728 -17.60 9.24 -32.27
C GLU A 728 -16.82 7.92 -32.20
N ARG A 729 -17.08 7.10 -31.17
CA ARG A 729 -16.28 5.91 -30.89
C ARG A 729 -17.07 4.80 -30.21
N ILE A 730 -16.87 3.57 -30.68
CA ILE A 730 -17.28 2.32 -30.00
C ILE A 730 -16.01 1.54 -29.66
N THR A 731 -15.82 1.16 -28.41
CA THR A 731 -14.72 0.28 -27.99
C THR A 731 -15.30 -1.05 -27.56
N LEU A 732 -14.86 -2.14 -28.19
CA LEU A 732 -15.17 -3.51 -27.81
C LEU A 732 -13.92 -4.08 -27.13
N SER A 733 -14.08 -4.63 -25.94
CA SER A 733 -12.99 -5.20 -25.15
C SER A 733 -13.42 -6.54 -24.57
N THR A 734 -12.50 -7.48 -24.48
CA THR A 734 -12.77 -8.83 -23.95
C THR A 734 -11.60 -9.30 -23.08
N ASP A 735 -11.80 -10.35 -22.30
CA ASP A 735 -10.69 -11.01 -21.59
C ASP A 735 -9.81 -11.85 -22.53
N ASP A 736 -10.42 -12.42 -23.58
CA ASP A 736 -9.76 -13.28 -24.56
C ASP A 736 -9.34 -12.51 -25.83
N VAL A 737 -8.65 -13.20 -26.76
CA VAL A 737 -8.31 -12.62 -28.06
C VAL A 737 -9.60 -12.30 -28.84
N CYS A 738 -9.73 -11.03 -29.26
CA CYS A 738 -10.82 -10.52 -30.06
C CYS A 738 -10.23 -9.91 -31.36
N PRO A 739 -9.84 -10.74 -32.34
CA PRO A 739 -9.40 -10.26 -33.64
C PRO A 739 -10.56 -9.57 -34.35
N LEU A 740 -10.24 -8.47 -35.04
CA LEU A 740 -11.15 -7.75 -35.91
C LEU A 740 -11.92 -8.66 -36.88
N ASP A 741 -11.26 -9.71 -37.37
CA ASP A 741 -11.80 -10.68 -38.33
C ASP A 741 -13.01 -11.45 -37.77
N PHE A 742 -13.17 -11.52 -36.45
CA PHE A 742 -14.27 -12.27 -35.85
C PHE A 742 -15.56 -11.45 -35.78
N LEU A 743 -15.51 -10.13 -35.97
CA LEU A 743 -16.72 -9.30 -35.92
C LEU A 743 -17.71 -9.59 -37.06
N HIS A 744 -17.29 -10.25 -38.15
CA HIS A 744 -18.16 -10.57 -39.28
C HIS A 744 -17.71 -11.85 -39.99
N GLN A 745 -18.65 -12.68 -40.48
CA GLN A 745 -18.32 -13.95 -41.17
C GLN A 745 -17.44 -13.74 -42.40
N GLY A 746 -17.66 -12.65 -43.14
CA GLY A 746 -16.82 -12.21 -44.27
C GLY A 746 -15.43 -11.65 -43.91
N GLY A 747 -14.99 -11.80 -42.66
CA GLY A 747 -13.71 -11.34 -42.16
C GLY A 747 -13.53 -9.82 -42.18
N ARG A 748 -12.27 -9.38 -42.11
CA ARG A 748 -11.88 -7.97 -42.01
C ARG A 748 -12.46 -7.06 -43.09
N HIS A 749 -12.37 -7.48 -44.34
CA HIS A 749 -12.81 -6.66 -45.47
C HIS A 749 -14.31 -6.37 -45.42
N ALA A 750 -15.11 -7.33 -44.94
CA ALA A 750 -16.53 -7.11 -44.73
C ALA A 750 -16.80 -6.10 -43.61
N VAL A 751 -16.04 -6.14 -42.51
CA VAL A 751 -16.12 -5.16 -41.42
C VAL A 751 -15.79 -3.75 -41.93
N GLU A 752 -14.67 -3.59 -42.64
CA GLU A 752 -14.23 -2.30 -43.20
C GLU A 752 -15.21 -1.75 -44.24
N SER A 753 -15.69 -2.61 -45.16
CA SER A 753 -16.67 -2.22 -46.19
C SER A 753 -18.01 -1.77 -45.59
N ARG A 754 -18.45 -2.39 -44.50
CA ARG A 754 -19.70 -2.01 -43.82
C ARG A 754 -19.54 -0.72 -43.01
N LEU A 755 -18.42 -0.53 -42.32
CA LEU A 755 -18.19 0.68 -41.50
C LEU A 755 -17.96 1.93 -42.35
N SER A 756 -17.21 1.82 -43.45
CA SER A 756 -16.92 2.95 -44.36
C SER A 756 -18.19 3.57 -44.97
N ARG A 757 -19.23 2.77 -45.24
CA ARG A 757 -20.55 3.27 -45.68
C ARG A 757 -21.21 4.23 -44.68
N HIS A 758 -20.78 4.17 -43.43
CA HIS A 758 -21.26 5.03 -42.35
C HIS A 758 -20.22 6.06 -41.88
N GLY A 759 -19.08 6.17 -42.57
CA GLY A 759 -17.98 7.06 -42.19
C GLY A 759 -17.28 6.62 -40.91
N PHE A 760 -17.12 5.31 -40.70
CA PHE A 760 -16.38 4.73 -39.58
C PHE A 760 -15.25 3.81 -40.07
N VAL A 761 -14.20 3.69 -39.25
CA VAL A 761 -13.07 2.78 -39.44
C VAL A 761 -12.89 1.90 -38.20
N ALA A 762 -12.45 0.66 -38.40
CA ALA A 762 -12.08 -0.23 -37.30
C ALA A 762 -10.56 -0.25 -37.08
N VAL A 763 -10.15 -0.22 -35.82
CA VAL A 763 -8.75 -0.24 -35.38
C VAL A 763 -8.59 -1.26 -34.26
N GLN A 764 -7.66 -2.19 -34.42
CA GLN A 764 -7.28 -3.14 -33.37
C GLN A 764 -6.27 -2.45 -32.44
N THR A 765 -6.59 -2.30 -31.16
CA THR A 765 -5.73 -1.59 -30.19
C THR A 765 -5.20 -2.54 -29.11
N GLY A 766 -4.77 -3.73 -29.52
CA GLY A 766 -4.33 -4.85 -28.67
C GLY A 766 -5.04 -6.16 -29.04
N THR A 767 -4.59 -7.29 -28.52
CA THR A 767 -5.16 -8.62 -28.85
C THR A 767 -6.61 -8.79 -28.41
N CYS A 768 -7.04 -8.09 -27.36
CA CYS A 768 -8.36 -8.24 -26.76
C CYS A 768 -9.23 -6.97 -26.89
N ARG A 769 -8.92 -6.10 -27.87
CA ARG A 769 -9.58 -4.79 -27.99
C ARG A 769 -9.68 -4.30 -29.44
N VAL A 770 -10.91 -4.02 -29.86
CA VAL A 770 -11.26 -3.43 -31.16
C VAL A 770 -11.96 -2.09 -30.95
N GLU A 771 -11.65 -1.10 -31.76
CA GLU A 771 -12.24 0.23 -31.69
C GLU A 771 -12.80 0.65 -33.04
N LEU A 772 -14.04 1.11 -33.06
CA LEU A 772 -14.70 1.66 -34.23
C LEU A 772 -14.75 3.18 -34.05
N HIS A 773 -14.09 3.92 -34.93
CA HIS A 773 -13.96 5.38 -34.85
C HIS A 773 -14.62 6.05 -36.03
N ARG A 774 -15.24 7.21 -35.82
CA ARG A 774 -15.69 8.06 -36.91
C ARG A 774 -14.49 8.58 -37.70
N GLU A 775 -14.56 8.52 -39.02
CA GLU A 775 -13.52 9.03 -39.92
C GLU A 775 -13.23 10.52 -39.66
N GLY A 776 -11.94 10.90 -39.74
CA GLY A 776 -11.50 12.29 -39.54
C GLY A 776 -11.19 12.68 -38.09
N LEU A 777 -11.42 11.83 -37.10
CA LEU A 777 -10.93 12.04 -35.74
C LEU A 777 -9.46 11.63 -35.63
N PRO A 778 -8.60 12.40 -34.93
CA PRO A 778 -7.20 12.03 -34.74
C PRO A 778 -7.12 10.72 -33.96
N VAL A 779 -6.48 9.71 -34.56
CA VAL A 779 -6.09 8.49 -33.88
C VAL A 779 -5.02 8.87 -32.85
N THR A 780 -5.26 8.57 -31.57
CA THR A 780 -4.38 8.97 -30.46
C THR A 780 -2.93 8.51 -30.71
N GLU A 781 -1.94 9.40 -30.52
CA GLU A 781 -0.51 9.11 -30.69
C GLU A 781 -0.10 7.81 -29.99
N GLY A 782 0.53 6.88 -30.73
CA GLY A 782 0.89 5.55 -30.26
C GLY A 782 -0.02 4.42 -30.75
N GLN A 783 -1.18 4.74 -31.33
CA GLN A 783 -2.03 3.79 -32.04
C GLN A 783 -1.67 3.81 -33.53
N ARG A 784 -1.05 2.73 -34.04
CA ARG A 784 -0.86 2.56 -35.49
C ARG A 784 -2.19 2.19 -36.12
N LEU A 785 -2.56 2.82 -37.24
CA LEU A 785 -3.62 2.30 -38.09
C LEU A 785 -3.17 0.92 -38.57
N ILE A 786 -4.08 -0.05 -38.69
CA ILE A 786 -3.66 -1.40 -39.13
C ILE A 786 -3.01 -1.35 -40.52
N THR A 787 -3.39 -0.37 -41.35
CA THR A 787 -2.73 -0.06 -42.62
C THR A 787 -1.22 0.17 -42.48
N ASP A 788 -0.74 0.59 -41.32
CA ASP A 788 0.65 0.91 -41.06
C ASP A 788 1.48 -0.32 -40.62
N TYR A 789 0.82 -1.46 -40.32
CA TYR A 789 1.50 -2.72 -40.00
C TYR A 789 1.77 -3.61 -41.23
N PHE A 790 1.18 -3.27 -42.38
CA PHE A 790 1.37 -4.03 -43.61
C PHE A 790 1.98 -3.11 -44.67
N PRO A 791 3.07 -3.51 -45.34
CA PRO A 791 3.57 -2.75 -46.48
C PRO A 791 2.48 -2.69 -47.55
N PRO A 792 2.29 -1.54 -48.23
CA PRO A 792 1.35 -1.46 -49.35
C PRO A 792 1.69 -2.56 -50.35
N LEU A 793 0.68 -3.31 -50.80
CA LEU A 793 0.82 -4.26 -51.90
C LEU A 793 1.32 -3.48 -53.10
N SER A 794 2.63 -3.55 -53.35
CA SER A 794 3.23 -3.01 -54.56
C SER A 794 2.58 -3.74 -55.73
N VAL A 795 1.86 -2.98 -56.56
CA VAL A 795 1.33 -3.42 -57.84
C VAL A 795 2.52 -3.87 -58.70
N ALA A 796 2.83 -5.16 -58.63
CA ALA A 796 3.76 -5.84 -59.52
C ALA A 796 2.93 -6.62 -60.55
N GLU A 797 2.14 -5.90 -61.34
CA GLU A 797 1.52 -6.42 -62.56
C GLU A 797 1.68 -5.38 -63.67
N LYS A 798 2.85 -5.40 -64.30
CA LYS A 798 3.06 -5.07 -65.72
C LYS A 798 4.57 -5.11 -66.02
N GLU A 799 5.02 -6.22 -66.56
CA GLU A 799 6.07 -6.32 -67.61
C GLU A 799 6.47 -7.80 -67.76
N MET A 800 5.66 -8.54 -68.50
CA MET A 800 6.12 -9.65 -69.34
C MET A 800 5.29 -9.63 -70.61
N ASP A 801 5.69 -8.76 -71.52
CA ASP A 801 5.54 -8.88 -72.96
C ASP A 801 6.67 -8.04 -73.56
N GLU A 802 7.86 -8.65 -73.65
CA GLU A 802 8.87 -8.53 -74.72
C GLU A 802 10.05 -9.49 -74.47
#